data_AF-A0A9N8EJR9-F1
#
_entry.id   AF-A0A9N8EJR9-F1
#
_cell.length_a   1.000
_cell.length_b   1.000
_cell.length_c   1.000
_cell.angle_alpha   90.00
_cell.angle_beta   90.00
_cell.angle_gamma   90.00
#
_symmetry.space_group_name_H-M   'P 1'
#
loop_
_entity.id
_entity.type
_entity.pdbx_description
1 polymer ?
#
loop_
_entity_poly.entity_id
_entity_poly.type
_entity_poly.pdbx_seq_one_letter_code
_entity_poly.pdbx_strand_id
1 'polypeptide(L)'
;MSQLLKASGAVVKRIGKAAKTSLAVVGFGTVASLGYYYNDTKKFAKEEGSLSSKQRVLVLPFHRFKIVKKEDRDKLAALLQSTRRSSSDDEEVDVQELVQVIHEATNDPSVVAIYGEFGHGGSFTGGAADAEQVRNALRIFRESHRVHADPNCNHETVLTKSLTPKRPLYAYADTFESMINPSNPDYYLASIFTHVHLQQQGSLNFAGFSSSVPFLKDTLKKYGVAAHVYKHGPYKNAPNSLTESGLTRAHRQNIETYLFAMNQGRCHDIAAARRKTLQAMTMKGADLQNDLTMMWKLVQNGGSFTAQNALQMGFVDYITDRSPLDALLEYNKKEEKDGKKDKTDKKKPTEAKKESQKDDDIQSTDKNDKQPTKEQLRLKETWGRQTDLESFSANETVTFSEYQKLLAKRKKLEQQKERLWKAADRYPTLGKALTAMGYTKDETTQKEDSPSSSDDKDKTASSEKIALVSVNGAIDSKKYRKLAPMLRKIKYDKDIKAVVVQVDSPGGTIDASEALYQDFKDLPQNVIFSFGNVAASGGYYIATAGDRIFASKNTLTGSIGVFAIRLDLSGLAAQYGAKFGHVYTSELALTNNAFYPVTKQMHLNAERYTDRCYQRFKDIVSAGRSLDEDYLETKLAQGRVWTGEQANQNGLVDELGGLSRAIAYAQRTYTTDGNARVVTVTDDDYMKRINKLLSSSASVWASETTSSASNGMNFPAPVFPGQFLPSMIPNKAFGVYLTTDENTAIQHLMQDKE
;
A
#
# COMPACT_ATOMS: atom_id res chain seq x y z
N MET A 1 32.68 34.51 1.85
CA MET A 1 32.38 33.57 0.74
C MET A 1 33.12 33.94 -0.56
N SER A 2 33.01 35.17 -1.06
CA SER A 2 33.72 35.66 -2.27
C SER A 2 35.26 35.59 -2.20
N GLN A 3 35.87 35.89 -1.04
CA GLN A 3 37.32 35.72 -0.84
C GLN A 3 37.76 34.24 -0.72
N LEU A 4 36.90 33.36 -0.19
CA LEU A 4 37.10 31.90 -0.15
C LEU A 4 37.01 31.27 -1.55
N LEU A 5 36.13 31.79 -2.42
CA LEU A 5 36.02 31.37 -3.82
C LEU A 5 37.22 31.84 -4.66
N LYS A 6 37.77 33.04 -4.42
CA LYS A 6 39.00 33.50 -5.09
C LYS A 6 40.24 32.72 -4.64
N ALA A 7 40.32 32.33 -3.37
CA ALA A 7 41.38 31.44 -2.86
C ALA A 7 41.29 30.03 -3.49
N SER A 8 40.07 29.51 -3.70
CA SER A 8 39.86 28.21 -4.35
C SER A 8 40.33 28.18 -5.82
N GLY A 9 40.16 29.27 -6.58
CA GLY A 9 40.62 29.36 -7.97
C GLY A 9 42.15 29.38 -8.14
N ALA A 10 42.87 29.98 -7.19
CA ALA A 10 44.34 30.02 -7.19
C ALA A 10 44.95 28.68 -6.78
N VAL A 11 44.31 27.97 -5.85
CA VAL A 11 44.66 26.60 -5.43
C VAL A 11 44.36 25.60 -6.57
N VAL A 12 43.25 25.74 -7.28
CA VAL A 12 42.89 24.92 -8.46
C VAL A 12 43.88 25.10 -9.63
N LYS A 13 44.39 26.32 -9.88
CA LYS A 13 45.45 26.54 -10.88
C LYS A 13 46.80 25.95 -10.46
N ARG A 14 47.15 25.97 -9.17
CA ARG A 14 48.39 25.36 -8.65
C ARG A 14 48.32 23.82 -8.65
N ILE A 15 47.17 23.24 -8.30
CA ILE A 15 46.93 21.78 -8.37
C ILE A 15 46.91 21.29 -9.83
N GLY A 16 46.30 22.04 -10.77
CA GLY A 16 46.35 21.71 -12.20
C GLY A 16 47.77 21.77 -12.80
N LYS A 17 48.65 22.61 -12.25
CA LYS A 17 50.06 22.72 -12.67
C LYS A 17 50.94 21.63 -12.04
N ALA A 18 50.70 21.28 -10.78
CA ALA A 18 51.36 20.17 -10.06
C ALA A 18 50.93 18.78 -10.57
N ALA A 19 49.66 18.64 -10.97
CA ALA A 19 49.16 17.43 -11.63
C ALA A 19 49.87 17.20 -12.97
N LYS A 20 50.10 18.25 -13.78
CA LYS A 20 50.86 18.14 -15.04
C LYS A 20 52.33 17.76 -14.86
N THR A 21 52.96 18.10 -13.74
CA THR A 21 54.39 17.78 -13.48
C THR A 21 54.59 16.44 -12.77
N SER A 22 53.58 15.94 -12.06
CA SER A 22 53.61 14.61 -11.42
C SER A 22 53.12 13.48 -12.34
N LEU A 23 52.70 13.82 -13.57
CA LEU A 23 52.10 12.90 -14.55
C LEU A 23 53.13 12.08 -15.36
N ALA A 24 54.43 12.22 -15.08
CA ALA A 24 55.48 11.60 -15.89
C ALA A 24 55.88 10.16 -15.49
N VAL A 25 55.29 9.58 -14.42
CA VAL A 25 55.74 8.27 -13.88
C VAL A 25 54.61 7.25 -13.69
N VAL A 26 53.37 7.54 -14.07
CA VAL A 26 52.24 6.62 -13.81
C VAL A 26 51.48 6.35 -15.11
N GLY A 27 51.38 5.08 -15.49
CA GLY A 27 50.94 4.60 -16.80
C GLY A 27 49.63 5.25 -17.32
N PHE A 28 49.53 5.34 -18.64
CA PHE A 28 48.41 5.97 -19.37
C PHE A 28 47.00 5.50 -18.92
N GLY A 29 46.86 4.23 -18.48
CA GLY A 29 45.60 3.71 -17.97
C GLY A 29 45.08 4.45 -16.73
N THR A 30 45.97 4.75 -15.78
CA THR A 30 45.64 5.40 -14.49
C THR A 30 45.20 6.86 -14.62
N VAL A 31 45.73 7.59 -15.61
CA VAL A 31 45.39 9.01 -15.86
C VAL A 31 43.99 9.15 -16.47
N ALA A 32 43.61 8.24 -17.38
CA ALA A 32 42.27 8.22 -17.96
C ALA A 32 41.21 7.88 -16.90
N SER A 33 41.50 6.93 -16.01
CA SER A 33 40.63 6.58 -14.89
C SER A 33 40.41 7.75 -13.93
N LEU A 34 41.48 8.47 -13.54
CA LEU A 34 41.39 9.64 -12.66
C LEU A 34 40.61 10.80 -13.29
N GLY A 35 40.79 11.05 -14.60
CA GLY A 35 40.01 12.06 -15.33
C GLY A 35 38.53 11.71 -15.46
N TYR A 36 38.21 10.42 -15.64
CA TYR A 36 36.84 9.91 -15.63
C TYR A 36 36.17 10.14 -14.26
N TYR A 37 36.83 9.73 -13.17
CA TYR A 37 36.30 9.91 -11.81
C TYR A 37 36.16 11.39 -11.42
N TYR A 38 37.06 12.28 -11.84
CA TYR A 38 36.96 13.73 -11.56
C TYR A 38 35.76 14.41 -12.25
N ASN A 39 35.44 14.02 -13.48
CA ASN A 39 34.24 14.54 -14.15
C ASN A 39 32.96 14.02 -13.50
N ASP A 40 32.97 12.76 -13.07
CA ASP A 40 31.84 12.14 -12.39
C ASP A 40 31.60 12.78 -11.01
N THR A 41 32.65 13.09 -10.24
CA THR A 41 32.52 13.82 -8.95
C THR A 41 31.97 15.22 -9.11
N LYS A 42 32.35 15.95 -10.18
CA LYS A 42 31.82 17.30 -10.43
C LYS A 42 30.35 17.27 -10.84
N LYS A 43 29.95 16.27 -11.63
CA LYS A 43 28.55 16.06 -12.01
C LYS A 43 27.72 15.66 -10.79
N PHE A 44 28.25 14.76 -9.97
CA PHE A 44 27.69 14.34 -8.69
C PHE A 44 27.44 15.55 -7.75
N ALA A 45 28.46 16.37 -7.48
CA ALA A 45 28.34 17.54 -6.59
C ALA A 45 27.26 18.54 -7.02
N LYS A 46 27.14 18.75 -8.34
CA LYS A 46 26.12 19.62 -8.91
C LYS A 46 24.71 19.05 -8.74
N GLU A 47 24.56 17.73 -8.92
CA GLU A 47 23.26 17.05 -8.81
C GLU A 47 22.81 16.92 -7.35
N GLU A 48 23.73 16.57 -6.45
CA GLU A 48 23.49 16.42 -5.01
C GLU A 48 23.16 17.77 -4.35
N GLY A 49 23.95 18.83 -4.61
CA GLY A 49 23.66 20.17 -4.09
C GLY A 49 22.33 20.75 -4.59
N SER A 50 21.92 20.39 -5.81
CA SER A 50 20.59 20.75 -6.33
C SER A 50 19.45 19.97 -5.67
N LEU A 51 19.71 18.78 -5.11
CA LEU A 51 18.72 17.92 -4.45
C LEU A 51 18.56 18.27 -2.97
N SER A 52 19.66 18.62 -2.27
CA SER A 52 19.70 18.87 -0.83
C SER A 52 19.31 20.28 -0.40
N SER A 53 19.49 21.29 -1.28
CA SER A 53 19.27 22.70 -0.93
C SER A 53 17.80 23.14 -0.89
N LYS A 54 16.88 22.41 -1.53
CA LYS A 54 15.48 22.84 -1.63
C LYS A 54 14.60 22.21 -0.56
N GLN A 55 13.87 23.04 0.18
CA GLN A 55 12.83 22.57 1.09
C GLN A 55 11.51 22.37 0.34
N ARG A 56 10.85 21.24 0.58
CA ARG A 56 9.72 20.72 -0.21
C ARG A 56 8.53 20.35 0.66
N VAL A 57 7.34 20.57 0.14
CA VAL A 57 6.09 19.97 0.63
C VAL A 57 5.76 18.75 -0.22
N LEU A 58 5.70 17.57 0.39
CA LEU A 58 5.27 16.34 -0.30
C LEU A 58 3.74 16.30 -0.39
N VAL A 59 3.21 16.31 -1.62
CA VAL A 59 1.77 16.29 -1.88
C VAL A 59 1.31 14.85 -2.13
N LEU A 60 0.35 14.39 -1.35
CA LEU A 60 -0.28 13.07 -1.42
C LEU A 60 -1.76 13.23 -1.84
N PRO A 61 -2.10 13.06 -3.13
CA PRO A 61 -3.46 13.17 -3.61
C PRO A 61 -4.27 11.90 -3.32
N PHE A 62 -4.65 11.69 -2.06
CA PHE A 62 -5.37 10.50 -1.60
C PHE A 62 -6.64 10.19 -2.41
N HIS A 63 -7.36 11.21 -2.86
CA HIS A 63 -8.56 11.06 -3.70
C HIS A 63 -8.30 10.47 -5.09
N ARG A 64 -7.05 10.50 -5.57
CA ARG A 64 -6.62 9.92 -6.86
C ARG A 64 -5.95 8.57 -6.69
N PHE A 65 -5.64 8.16 -5.46
CA PHE A 65 -4.98 6.90 -5.21
C PHE A 65 -5.99 5.74 -5.27
N LYS A 66 -5.85 4.92 -6.32
CA LYS A 66 -6.45 3.60 -6.38
C LYS A 66 -5.49 2.61 -5.76
N ILE A 67 -5.75 2.26 -4.50
CA ILE A 67 -4.98 1.26 -3.79
C ILE A 67 -5.22 -0.10 -4.43
N VAL A 68 -4.18 -0.60 -5.10
CA VAL A 68 -4.18 -1.90 -5.78
C VAL A 68 -2.95 -2.66 -5.37
N LYS A 69 -3.06 -3.99 -5.31
CA LYS A 69 -1.89 -4.83 -5.06
C LYS A 69 -1.01 -4.85 -6.30
N LYS A 70 0.30 -4.76 -6.08
CA LYS A 70 1.30 -4.78 -7.17
C LYS A 70 1.10 -5.88 -8.21
N GLU A 71 0.80 -7.11 -7.79
CA GLU A 71 0.54 -8.24 -8.70
C GLU A 71 -0.62 -8.00 -9.68
N ASP A 72 -1.67 -7.29 -9.24
CA ASP A 72 -2.86 -7.05 -10.04
C ASP A 72 -2.67 -5.85 -10.95
N ARG A 73 -1.96 -4.83 -10.49
CA ARG A 73 -1.46 -3.72 -11.32
C ARG A 73 -0.58 -4.23 -12.47
N ASP A 74 0.38 -5.11 -12.19
CA ASP A 74 1.29 -5.64 -13.22
C ASP A 74 0.53 -6.47 -14.27
N LYS A 75 -0.50 -7.24 -13.87
CA LYS A 75 -1.38 -7.97 -14.80
C LYS A 75 -2.22 -7.02 -15.65
N LEU A 76 -2.81 -5.99 -15.03
CA LEU A 76 -3.63 -5.02 -15.72
C LEU A 76 -2.78 -4.19 -16.70
N ALA A 77 -1.58 -3.78 -16.31
CA ALA A 77 -0.63 -3.11 -17.19
C ALA A 77 -0.23 -4.01 -18.37
N ALA A 78 0.00 -5.31 -18.14
CA ALA A 78 0.25 -6.27 -19.22
C ALA A 78 -0.96 -6.45 -20.15
N LEU A 79 -2.19 -6.40 -19.63
CA LEU A 79 -3.43 -6.48 -20.40
C LEU A 79 -3.67 -5.18 -21.21
N LEU A 80 -3.50 -4.02 -20.60
CA LEU A 80 -3.71 -2.69 -21.19
C LEU A 80 -2.62 -2.27 -22.19
N GLN A 81 -1.45 -2.93 -22.18
CA GLN A 81 -0.50 -2.81 -23.29
C GLN A 81 -1.12 -3.23 -24.64
N SER A 82 -2.20 -4.03 -24.63
CA SER A 82 -2.98 -4.38 -25.83
C SER A 82 -4.13 -3.42 -26.16
N THR A 83 -4.55 -2.58 -25.21
CA THR A 83 -5.68 -1.66 -25.35
C THR A 83 -5.38 -0.33 -24.67
N ARG A 84 -4.64 0.54 -25.35
CA ARG A 84 -4.52 1.96 -24.95
C ARG A 84 -5.86 2.66 -25.15
N ARG A 85 -6.70 2.65 -24.12
CA ARG A 85 -7.73 3.67 -23.86
C ARG A 85 -8.25 3.52 -22.42
N SER A 86 -7.68 4.28 -21.49
CA SER A 86 -8.48 4.88 -20.41
C SER A 86 -7.86 6.21 -20.01
N SER A 87 -8.70 7.24 -20.04
CA SER A 87 -8.42 8.65 -19.75
C SER A 87 -8.75 9.01 -18.31
N SER A 88 -8.54 8.13 -17.34
CA SER A 88 -8.74 8.45 -15.93
C SER A 88 -7.43 8.95 -15.33
N ASP A 89 -7.46 10.15 -14.76
CA ASP A 89 -6.38 10.80 -14.00
C ASP A 89 -6.00 10.08 -12.69
N ASP A 90 -6.59 8.92 -12.40
CA ASP A 90 -6.35 8.15 -11.18
C ASP A 90 -5.00 7.41 -11.22
N GLU A 91 -4.26 7.44 -10.12
CA GLU A 91 -2.98 6.77 -9.96
C GLU A 91 -3.15 5.45 -9.21
N GLU A 92 -2.79 4.33 -9.84
CA GLU A 92 -2.74 3.02 -9.19
C GLU A 92 -1.50 2.93 -8.29
N VAL A 93 -1.72 2.82 -6.97
CA VAL A 93 -0.67 2.85 -5.96
C VAL A 93 -0.74 1.60 -5.09
N ASP A 94 0.41 0.96 -4.88
CA ASP A 94 0.52 -0.10 -3.88
C ASP A 94 0.70 0.53 -2.50
N VAL A 95 -0.05 0.06 -1.49
CA VAL A 95 -0.02 0.63 -0.13
C VAL A 95 1.39 0.60 0.48
N GLN A 96 2.20 -0.41 0.17
CA GLN A 96 3.57 -0.51 0.70
C GLN A 96 4.48 0.52 0.05
N GLU A 97 4.30 0.80 -1.25
CA GLU A 97 5.03 1.87 -1.93
C GLU A 97 4.70 3.24 -1.32
N LEU A 98 3.43 3.48 -0.99
CA LEU A 98 2.98 4.70 -0.33
C LEU A 98 3.58 4.85 1.08
N VAL A 99 3.49 3.80 1.89
CA VAL A 99 4.07 3.75 3.25
C VAL A 99 5.58 3.98 3.20
N GLN A 100 6.28 3.31 2.28
CA GLN A 100 7.72 3.48 2.10
C GLN A 100 8.07 4.92 1.73
N VAL A 101 7.35 5.55 0.81
CA VAL A 101 7.57 6.96 0.44
C VAL A 101 7.44 7.89 1.64
N ILE A 102 6.44 7.68 2.51
CA ILE A 102 6.26 8.49 3.72
C ILE A 102 7.40 8.25 4.72
N HIS A 103 7.89 7.01 4.86
CA HIS A 103 9.06 6.72 5.69
C HIS A 103 10.34 7.36 5.16
N GLU A 104 10.59 7.29 3.86
CA GLU A 104 11.74 7.96 3.23
C GLU A 104 11.66 9.49 3.42
N ALA A 105 10.46 10.08 3.26
CA ALA A 105 10.22 11.49 3.55
C ALA A 105 10.49 11.87 5.02
N THR A 106 10.30 10.94 5.96
CA THR A 106 10.60 11.16 7.38
C THR A 106 12.10 11.37 7.59
N ASN A 107 12.94 10.61 6.90
CA ASN A 107 14.39 10.70 7.00
C ASN A 107 15.00 11.76 6.07
N ASP A 108 14.20 12.34 5.17
CA ASP A 108 14.63 13.37 4.23
C ASP A 108 14.53 14.77 4.87
N PRO A 109 15.66 15.47 5.14
CA PRO A 109 15.62 16.82 5.70
C PRO A 109 15.06 17.87 4.72
N SER A 110 15.03 17.54 3.42
CA SER A 110 14.46 18.41 2.39
C SER A 110 12.93 18.36 2.35
N VAL A 111 12.29 17.30 2.89
CA VAL A 111 10.83 17.25 3.01
C VAL A 111 10.42 17.84 4.35
N VAL A 112 9.81 19.01 4.30
CA VAL A 112 9.53 19.80 5.49
C VAL A 112 8.09 19.69 5.99
N ALA A 113 7.17 19.26 5.12
CA ALA A 113 5.78 19.02 5.43
C ALA A 113 5.19 17.99 4.45
N ILE A 114 4.08 17.36 4.84
CA ILE A 114 3.24 16.58 3.94
C ILE A 114 1.87 17.25 3.82
N TYR A 115 1.36 17.34 2.59
CA TYR A 115 0.03 17.84 2.27
C TYR A 115 -0.82 16.71 1.69
N GLY A 116 -1.87 16.30 2.42
CA GLY A 116 -2.84 15.30 2.01
C GLY A 116 -4.06 15.96 1.35
N GLU A 117 -4.32 15.61 0.10
CA GLU A 117 -5.45 16.14 -0.67
C GLU A 117 -6.52 15.06 -0.86
N PHE A 118 -7.68 15.26 -0.23
CA PHE A 118 -8.80 14.30 -0.18
C PHE A 118 -9.95 14.67 -1.14
N GLY A 119 -9.84 15.79 -1.87
CA GLY A 119 -10.73 16.13 -2.98
C GLY A 119 -12.21 16.26 -2.60
N HIS A 120 -13.09 15.91 -3.55
CA HIS A 120 -14.55 16.06 -3.46
C HIS A 120 -15.25 14.72 -3.15
N GLY A 121 -14.99 14.15 -1.97
CA GLY A 121 -15.61 12.88 -1.56
C GLY A 121 -15.08 11.64 -2.28
N GLY A 122 -13.93 11.77 -2.96
CA GLY A 122 -13.20 10.66 -3.56
C GLY A 122 -12.54 9.83 -2.46
N SER A 123 -12.93 8.56 -2.35
CA SER A 123 -12.56 7.76 -1.20
C SER A 123 -11.30 6.94 -1.42
N PHE A 124 -10.36 7.01 -0.47
CA PHE A 124 -9.24 6.08 -0.35
C PHE A 124 -9.76 4.64 -0.51
N THR A 125 -9.37 3.97 -1.60
CA THR A 125 -9.95 2.68 -1.99
C THR A 125 -9.34 1.49 -1.24
N GLY A 126 -8.33 1.72 -0.40
CA GLY A 126 -7.70 0.67 0.41
C GLY A 126 -8.61 0.23 1.56
N GLY A 127 -8.39 -0.99 2.05
CA GLY A 127 -9.15 -1.49 3.19
C GLY A 127 -8.74 -0.84 4.52
N ALA A 128 -9.42 -1.19 5.60
CA ALA A 128 -9.18 -0.58 6.92
C ALA A 128 -7.75 -0.83 7.47
N ALA A 129 -7.13 -1.97 7.15
CA ALA A 129 -5.75 -2.25 7.52
C ALA A 129 -4.74 -1.45 6.67
N ASP A 130 -5.09 -1.13 5.42
CA ASP A 130 -4.26 -0.29 4.55
C ASP A 130 -4.28 1.17 5.04
N ALA A 131 -5.47 1.70 5.34
CA ALA A 131 -5.62 3.04 5.91
C ALA A 131 -4.84 3.17 7.23
N GLU A 132 -4.89 2.13 8.08
CA GLU A 132 -4.14 2.11 9.34
C GLU A 132 -2.62 2.13 9.14
N GLN A 133 -2.10 1.42 8.13
CA GLN A 133 -0.67 1.44 7.82
C GLN A 133 -0.21 2.82 7.35
N VAL A 134 -0.96 3.45 6.45
CA VAL A 134 -0.69 4.81 5.96
C VAL A 134 -0.77 5.81 7.12
N ARG A 135 -1.80 5.73 7.95
CA ARG A 135 -1.99 6.58 9.13
C ARG A 135 -0.81 6.47 10.10
N ASN A 136 -0.31 5.26 10.34
CA ASN A 136 0.85 5.05 11.20
C ASN A 136 2.14 5.65 10.60
N ALA A 137 2.36 5.53 9.29
CA ALA A 137 3.48 6.17 8.62
C ALA A 137 3.42 7.71 8.73
N LEU A 138 2.23 8.30 8.52
CA LEU A 138 2.00 9.74 8.70
C LEU A 138 2.23 10.18 10.15
N ARG A 139 1.79 9.40 11.13
CA ARG A 139 2.04 9.65 12.55
C ARG A 139 3.54 9.69 12.86
N ILE A 140 4.31 8.74 12.32
CA ILE A 140 5.77 8.69 12.47
C ILE A 140 6.41 9.94 11.86
N PHE A 141 6.01 10.35 10.65
CA PHE A 141 6.48 11.59 10.04
C PHE A 141 6.21 12.81 10.95
N ARG A 142 4.98 12.93 11.45
CA ARG A 142 4.56 14.03 12.35
C ARG A 142 5.36 14.07 13.66
N GLU A 143 5.66 12.91 14.22
CA GLU A 143 6.37 12.77 15.49
C GLU A 143 7.90 12.87 15.34
N SER A 144 8.41 12.76 14.11
CA SER A 144 9.81 13.01 13.81
C SER A 144 10.19 14.48 14.02
N HIS A 145 11.33 14.69 14.69
CA HIS A 145 11.90 16.02 14.85
C HIS A 145 12.75 16.37 13.62
N ARG A 146 12.95 17.66 13.34
CA ARG A 146 14.01 18.09 12.42
C ARG A 146 15.34 17.79 13.09
N VAL A 147 15.93 16.63 12.80
CA VAL A 147 17.32 16.38 13.16
C VAL A 147 18.16 17.23 12.21
N HIS A 148 18.61 18.39 12.66
CA HIS A 148 19.86 18.93 12.13
C HIS A 148 20.92 17.91 12.52
N ALA A 149 21.50 17.25 11.52
CA ALA A 149 22.46 16.17 11.70
C ALA A 149 23.63 16.63 12.58
N ASP A 150 23.60 16.26 13.85
CA ASP A 150 24.81 15.89 14.58
C ASP A 150 24.99 14.38 14.37
N PRO A 151 26.01 13.96 13.60
CA PRO A 151 26.21 12.57 13.20
C PRO A 151 26.54 11.60 14.36
N ASN A 152 26.63 12.07 15.61
CA ASN A 152 26.97 11.26 16.79
C ASN A 152 25.81 10.98 17.76
N CYS A 153 24.55 11.28 17.41
CA CYS A 153 23.43 11.10 18.35
C CYS A 153 22.70 9.77 18.13
N ASN A 154 22.81 8.86 19.11
CA ASN A 154 22.16 7.55 19.12
C ASN A 154 20.62 7.67 19.18
N HIS A 155 19.94 7.00 18.26
CA HIS A 155 18.49 7.16 18.00
C HIS A 155 17.53 6.58 19.06
N GLU A 156 18.02 5.97 20.15
CA GLU A 156 17.15 5.43 21.22
C GLU A 156 16.87 6.42 22.37
N THR A 157 17.62 7.52 22.48
CA THR A 157 17.48 8.48 23.61
C THR A 157 16.76 9.79 23.27
N VAL A 158 16.34 10.01 22.02
CA VAL A 158 15.77 11.31 21.59
C VAL A 158 14.28 11.48 21.92
N LEU A 159 13.62 10.47 22.51
CA LEU A 159 12.22 10.60 22.94
C LEU A 159 12.02 11.45 24.21
N THR A 160 13.08 11.89 24.87
CA THR A 160 12.98 12.74 26.06
C THR A 160 13.79 14.03 25.90
N LYS A 161 13.07 15.13 25.64
CA LYS A 161 13.52 16.54 25.52
C LYS A 161 14.22 16.91 24.21
N SER A 162 13.43 17.32 23.21
CA SER A 162 13.90 18.26 22.18
C SER A 162 12.83 19.32 21.90
N LEU A 163 13.21 20.59 22.09
CA LEU A 163 12.42 21.81 21.83
C LEU A 163 12.35 22.16 20.33
N THR A 164 12.29 21.17 19.42
CA THR A 164 12.17 21.40 17.98
C THR A 164 10.73 21.15 17.50
N PRO A 165 10.16 22.00 16.63
CA PRO A 165 8.78 21.84 16.20
C PRO A 165 8.62 20.54 15.39
N LYS A 166 7.57 19.78 15.73
CA LYS A 166 7.08 18.62 15.00
C LYS A 166 6.85 18.98 13.53
N ARG A 167 7.15 18.07 12.59
CA ARG A 167 6.92 18.33 11.16
C ARG A 167 5.41 18.42 10.89
N PRO A 168 4.91 19.48 10.23
CA PRO A 168 3.49 19.67 10.04
C PRO A 168 2.91 18.76 8.95
N LEU A 169 1.65 18.38 9.16
CA LEU A 169 0.78 17.66 8.24
C LEU A 169 -0.44 18.53 7.92
N TYR A 170 -0.68 18.82 6.65
CA TYR A 170 -1.83 19.60 6.17
C TYR A 170 -2.80 18.71 5.41
N ALA A 171 -4.07 18.72 5.77
CA ALA A 171 -5.13 18.05 5.03
C ALA A 171 -6.08 19.08 4.44
N TYR A 172 -6.57 18.83 3.23
CA TYR A 172 -7.66 19.57 2.61
C TYR A 172 -8.65 18.64 1.93
N ALA A 173 -9.93 18.92 2.10
CA ALA A 173 -11.03 18.30 1.35
C ALA A 173 -12.09 19.34 0.99
N ASP A 174 -12.74 19.17 -0.16
CA ASP A 174 -13.99 19.87 -0.44
C ASP A 174 -15.10 19.31 0.44
N THR A 175 -15.14 17.99 0.58
CA THR A 175 -16.00 17.29 1.53
C THR A 175 -15.33 16.00 1.96
N PHE A 176 -15.50 15.63 3.22
CA PHE A 176 -15.16 14.32 3.75
C PHE A 176 -16.34 13.34 3.65
N GLU A 177 -17.37 13.64 2.87
CA GLU A 177 -18.47 12.73 2.60
C GLU A 177 -18.28 11.99 1.29
N SER A 178 -18.56 10.69 1.30
CA SER A 178 -18.57 9.87 0.09
C SER A 178 -19.88 9.12 -0.03
N MET A 179 -20.57 9.27 -1.17
CA MET A 179 -21.74 8.47 -1.52
C MET A 179 -21.39 7.00 -1.78
N ILE A 180 -20.13 6.73 -2.13
CA ILE A 180 -19.65 5.38 -2.48
C ILE A 180 -19.13 4.67 -1.22
N ASN A 181 -18.49 5.39 -0.30
CA ASN A 181 -17.92 4.82 0.91
C ASN A 181 -18.34 5.60 2.18
N PRO A 182 -19.53 5.33 2.73
CA PRO A 182 -20.04 6.03 3.92
C PRO A 182 -19.17 5.78 5.17
N SER A 183 -18.29 4.78 5.14
CA SER A 183 -17.37 4.51 6.24
C SER A 183 -16.25 5.56 6.39
N ASN A 184 -16.12 6.48 5.44
CA ASN A 184 -15.26 7.67 5.51
C ASN A 184 -13.80 7.38 5.94
N PRO A 185 -13.06 6.53 5.20
CA PRO A 185 -11.63 6.32 5.47
C PRO A 185 -10.80 7.61 5.29
N ASP A 186 -11.29 8.57 4.52
CA ASP A 186 -10.61 9.83 4.21
C ASP A 186 -10.46 10.70 5.44
N TYR A 187 -11.56 10.92 6.18
CA TYR A 187 -11.47 11.66 7.43
C TYR A 187 -10.70 10.88 8.51
N TYR A 188 -10.79 9.54 8.50
CA TYR A 188 -9.97 8.73 9.41
C TYR A 188 -8.46 9.00 9.19
N LEU A 189 -8.00 9.05 7.95
CA LEU A 189 -6.64 9.45 7.59
C LEU A 189 -6.39 10.92 7.95
N ALA A 190 -7.27 11.84 7.55
CA ALA A 190 -7.12 13.28 7.79
C ALA A 190 -7.07 13.62 9.28
N SER A 191 -7.69 12.83 10.16
CA SER A 191 -7.73 13.08 11.60
C SER A 191 -6.34 13.14 12.26
N ILE A 192 -5.32 12.49 11.69
CA ILE A 192 -3.94 12.54 12.24
C ILE A 192 -3.18 13.81 11.83
N PHE A 193 -3.68 14.54 10.85
CA PHE A 193 -3.05 15.75 10.33
C PHE A 193 -3.13 16.87 11.37
N THR A 194 -2.08 17.69 11.41
CA THR A 194 -1.99 18.80 12.38
C THR A 194 -2.96 19.93 12.04
N HIS A 195 -3.25 20.13 10.75
CA HIS A 195 -4.17 21.15 10.28
C HIS A 195 -5.10 20.54 9.22
N VAL A 196 -6.40 20.48 9.52
CA VAL A 196 -7.43 19.95 8.64
C VAL A 196 -8.29 21.10 8.12
N HIS A 197 -8.27 21.27 6.81
CA HIS A 197 -9.05 22.28 6.09
C HIS A 197 -10.25 21.62 5.43
N LEU A 198 -11.39 22.29 5.54
CA LEU A 198 -12.61 21.88 4.87
C LEU A 198 -13.17 23.05 4.07
N GLN A 199 -13.72 22.75 2.90
CA GLN A 199 -14.32 23.79 2.07
C GLN A 199 -15.58 24.36 2.73
N GLN A 200 -15.89 25.65 2.51
CA GLN A 200 -16.97 26.38 3.20
C GLN A 200 -18.37 25.75 3.10
N GLN A 201 -18.68 25.14 1.96
CA GLN A 201 -19.90 24.39 1.65
C GLN A 201 -19.70 22.87 1.81
N GLY A 202 -18.53 22.46 2.30
CA GLY A 202 -18.17 21.09 2.56
C GLY A 202 -18.91 20.51 3.76
N SER A 203 -18.82 19.18 3.85
CA SER A 203 -19.47 18.40 4.89
C SER A 203 -18.54 17.31 5.42
N LEU A 204 -18.89 16.79 6.59
CA LEU A 204 -18.21 15.69 7.25
C LEU A 204 -19.27 14.75 7.82
N ASN A 205 -19.20 13.46 7.52
CA ASN A 205 -20.15 12.47 8.05
C ASN A 205 -19.43 11.38 8.84
N PHE A 206 -20.06 10.95 9.93
CA PHE A 206 -19.70 9.78 10.71
C PHE A 206 -20.82 8.72 10.59
N ALA A 207 -20.89 7.98 9.48
CA ALA A 207 -21.98 7.01 9.27
C ALA A 207 -21.68 5.60 9.85
N GLY A 208 -20.47 5.37 10.37
CA GLY A 208 -20.05 4.08 10.90
C GLY A 208 -19.75 3.03 9.83
N PHE A 209 -19.93 1.75 10.16
CA PHE A 209 -19.80 0.64 9.21
C PHE A 209 -21.10 -0.12 9.09
N SER A 210 -21.37 -0.64 7.89
CA SER A 210 -22.52 -1.50 7.61
C SER A 210 -22.09 -2.76 6.86
N SER A 211 -22.93 -3.78 6.92
CA SER A 211 -22.79 -5.00 6.13
C SER A 211 -24.16 -5.44 5.66
N SER A 212 -24.27 -5.76 4.38
CA SER A 212 -25.50 -6.24 3.75
C SER A 212 -25.24 -7.60 3.13
N VAL A 213 -26.10 -8.57 3.44
CA VAL A 213 -25.99 -9.95 2.95
C VAL A 213 -27.26 -10.31 2.20
N PRO A 214 -27.19 -10.71 0.91
CA PRO A 214 -28.35 -11.21 0.19
C PRO A 214 -28.71 -12.63 0.67
N PHE A 215 -30.01 -12.92 0.72
CA PHE A 215 -30.55 -14.23 1.07
C PHE A 215 -31.42 -14.75 -0.09
N LEU A 216 -31.04 -15.91 -0.63
CA LEU A 216 -31.56 -16.48 -1.86
C LEU A 216 -32.35 -17.78 -1.62
N LYS A 217 -32.52 -18.23 -0.38
CA LYS A 217 -33.24 -19.48 -0.06
C LYS A 217 -34.58 -19.59 -0.77
N ASP A 218 -35.42 -18.56 -0.67
CA ASP A 218 -36.76 -18.58 -1.25
C ASP A 218 -36.73 -18.48 -2.78
N THR A 219 -35.75 -17.76 -3.33
CA THR A 219 -35.47 -17.73 -4.78
C THR A 219 -35.06 -19.12 -5.27
N LEU A 220 -34.11 -19.78 -4.62
CA LEU A 220 -33.65 -21.12 -4.99
C LEU A 220 -34.79 -22.14 -4.92
N LYS A 221 -35.59 -22.09 -3.84
CA LYS A 221 -36.79 -22.92 -3.68
C LYS A 221 -37.80 -22.72 -4.81
N LYS A 222 -38.05 -21.47 -5.22
CA LYS A 222 -38.97 -21.14 -6.33
C LYS A 222 -38.55 -21.79 -7.66
N TYR A 223 -37.25 -21.94 -7.89
CA TYR A 223 -36.68 -22.54 -9.10
C TYR A 223 -36.34 -24.03 -8.93
N GLY A 224 -36.79 -24.69 -7.86
CA GLY A 224 -36.51 -26.10 -7.64
C GLY A 224 -35.03 -26.43 -7.41
N VAL A 225 -34.23 -25.46 -6.97
CA VAL A 225 -32.83 -25.64 -6.60
C VAL A 225 -32.73 -25.93 -5.10
N ALA A 226 -32.16 -27.07 -4.73
CA ALA A 226 -31.87 -27.40 -3.34
C ALA A 226 -30.38 -27.13 -3.04
N ALA A 227 -30.12 -26.39 -1.96
CA ALA A 227 -28.77 -26.13 -1.46
C ALA A 227 -28.51 -26.97 -0.21
N HIS A 228 -27.65 -27.99 -0.35
CA HIS A 228 -27.21 -28.83 0.76
C HIS A 228 -25.92 -28.28 1.34
N VAL A 229 -25.95 -27.88 2.60
CA VAL A 229 -24.83 -27.25 3.29
C VAL A 229 -24.40 -28.11 4.48
N TYR A 230 -23.12 -28.40 4.54
CA TYR A 230 -22.46 -29.10 5.63
C TYR A 230 -21.48 -28.12 6.27
N LYS A 231 -21.58 -27.85 7.57
CA LYS A 231 -20.73 -26.84 8.20
C LYS A 231 -20.51 -27.10 9.69
N HIS A 232 -19.38 -26.59 10.18
CA HIS A 232 -19.06 -26.58 11.61
C HIS A 232 -19.16 -25.18 12.19
N GLY A 233 -20.09 -25.05 13.13
CA GLY A 233 -20.33 -23.90 13.98
C GLY A 233 -21.34 -22.88 13.46
N PRO A 234 -22.11 -22.26 14.38
CA PRO A 234 -23.19 -21.35 14.01
C PRO A 234 -22.69 -20.01 13.44
N TYR A 235 -21.42 -19.66 13.68
CA TYR A 235 -20.78 -18.46 13.15
C TYR A 235 -20.14 -18.66 11.77
N LYS A 236 -20.03 -19.92 11.28
CA LYS A 236 -19.69 -20.19 9.88
C LYS A 236 -20.92 -19.92 9.01
N ASN A 237 -21.11 -18.63 8.69
CA ASN A 237 -22.37 -18.09 8.18
C ASN A 237 -22.37 -17.72 6.70
N ALA A 238 -21.22 -17.80 6.00
CA ALA A 238 -21.13 -17.62 4.55
C ALA A 238 -22.20 -18.39 3.73
N PRO A 239 -22.49 -19.67 4.02
CA PRO A 239 -23.53 -20.40 3.28
C PRO A 239 -24.98 -20.04 3.68
N ASN A 240 -25.19 -19.25 4.75
CA ASN A 240 -26.54 -18.90 5.20
C ASN A 240 -27.31 -18.10 4.13
N SER A 241 -26.62 -17.41 3.23
CA SER A 241 -27.24 -16.73 2.07
C SER A 241 -28.01 -17.70 1.17
N LEU A 242 -27.73 -19.00 1.20
CA LEU A 242 -28.41 -20.01 0.38
C LEU A 242 -29.45 -20.82 1.18
N THR A 243 -29.32 -20.89 2.51
CA THR A 243 -30.15 -21.78 3.36
C THR A 243 -31.14 -21.04 4.25
N GLU A 244 -30.94 -19.75 4.48
CA GLU A 244 -31.77 -18.89 5.34
C GLU A 244 -32.47 -17.81 4.53
N SER A 245 -33.59 -17.31 5.04
CA SER A 245 -34.30 -16.14 4.46
C SER A 245 -33.86 -14.81 5.09
N GLY A 246 -32.92 -14.86 6.05
CA GLY A 246 -32.42 -13.68 6.76
C GLY A 246 -31.31 -14.00 7.76
N LEU A 247 -30.83 -12.97 8.45
CA LEU A 247 -29.78 -13.09 9.46
C LEU A 247 -30.26 -13.95 10.65
N THR A 248 -29.60 -15.10 10.86
CA THR A 248 -29.75 -15.85 12.12
C THR A 248 -29.12 -15.08 13.29
N ARG A 249 -29.49 -15.43 14.53
CA ARG A 249 -28.93 -14.80 15.74
C ARG A 249 -27.41 -14.81 15.76
N ALA A 250 -26.79 -15.97 15.49
CA ALA A 250 -25.34 -16.11 15.48
C ALA A 250 -24.68 -15.36 14.32
N HIS A 251 -25.32 -15.36 13.13
CA HIS A 251 -24.84 -14.59 11.98
C HIS A 251 -24.81 -13.08 12.30
N ARG A 252 -25.93 -12.56 12.81
CA ARG A 252 -26.05 -11.17 13.25
C ARG A 252 -25.01 -10.81 14.30
N GLN A 253 -24.89 -11.63 15.36
CA GLN A 253 -23.91 -11.40 16.43
C GLN A 253 -22.48 -11.36 15.88
N ASN A 254 -22.12 -12.24 14.93
CA ASN A 254 -20.79 -12.23 14.31
C ASN A 254 -20.50 -10.88 13.63
N ILE A 255 -21.45 -10.42 12.80
CA ILE A 255 -21.35 -9.18 12.04
C ILE A 255 -21.26 -7.98 12.99
N GLU A 256 -22.19 -7.89 13.93
CA GLU A 256 -22.23 -6.81 14.91
C GLU A 256 -20.94 -6.72 15.71
N THR A 257 -20.35 -7.85 16.10
CA THR A 257 -19.13 -7.88 16.92
C THR A 257 -17.94 -7.21 16.23
N TYR A 258 -17.60 -7.60 14.99
CA TYR A 258 -16.45 -7.00 14.32
C TYR A 258 -16.76 -5.58 13.81
N LEU A 259 -17.99 -5.29 13.36
CA LEU A 259 -18.36 -3.94 12.94
C LEU A 259 -18.29 -2.95 14.11
N PHE A 260 -18.79 -3.34 15.28
CA PHE A 260 -18.73 -2.52 16.49
C PHE A 260 -17.29 -2.30 16.93
N ALA A 261 -16.47 -3.34 16.98
CA ALA A 261 -15.06 -3.23 17.36
C ALA A 261 -14.27 -2.32 16.41
N MET A 262 -14.44 -2.47 15.09
CA MET A 262 -13.82 -1.59 14.09
C MET A 262 -14.28 -0.14 14.26
N ASN A 263 -15.58 0.09 14.49
CA ASN A 263 -16.11 1.43 14.65
C ASN A 263 -15.62 2.09 15.96
N GLN A 264 -15.60 1.32 17.06
CA GLN A 264 -15.09 1.78 18.35
C GLN A 264 -13.61 2.16 18.25
N GLY A 265 -12.79 1.32 17.63
CA GLY A 265 -11.37 1.61 17.39
C GLY A 265 -11.17 2.87 16.57
N ARG A 266 -11.95 3.05 15.49
CA ARG A 266 -11.94 4.28 14.68
C ARG A 266 -12.30 5.52 15.51
N CYS A 267 -13.41 5.47 16.26
CA CYS A 267 -13.85 6.58 17.10
C CYS A 267 -12.78 6.94 18.14
N HIS A 268 -12.19 5.95 18.79
CA HIS A 268 -11.09 6.14 19.74
C HIS A 268 -9.90 6.83 19.09
N ASP A 269 -9.49 6.37 17.92
CA ASP A 269 -8.32 6.88 17.23
C ASP A 269 -8.51 8.30 16.68
N ILE A 270 -9.72 8.65 16.21
CA ILE A 270 -10.09 10.01 15.82
C ILE A 270 -10.12 10.93 17.05
N ALA A 271 -10.80 10.51 18.12
CA ALA A 271 -10.87 11.25 19.38
C ALA A 271 -9.46 11.56 19.93
N ALA A 272 -8.59 10.56 19.96
CA ALA A 272 -7.22 10.70 20.43
C ALA A 272 -6.41 11.66 19.56
N ALA A 273 -6.57 11.60 18.23
CA ALA A 273 -5.83 12.45 17.30
C ALA A 273 -6.28 13.92 17.35
N ARG A 274 -7.58 14.16 17.56
CA ARG A 274 -8.20 15.49 17.56
C ARG A 274 -8.42 16.07 18.96
N ARG A 275 -8.06 15.34 20.04
CA ARG A 275 -8.32 15.70 21.44
C ARG A 275 -8.07 17.17 21.76
N LYS A 276 -6.91 17.71 21.39
CA LYS A 276 -6.57 19.10 21.75
C LYS A 276 -7.54 20.10 21.14
N THR A 277 -7.92 19.89 19.88
CA THR A 277 -8.88 20.73 19.17
C THR A 277 -10.29 20.53 19.73
N LEU A 278 -10.69 19.28 19.98
CA LEU A 278 -11.98 18.97 20.62
C LEU A 278 -12.09 19.66 21.99
N GLN A 279 -11.13 19.43 22.90
CA GLN A 279 -11.13 20.03 24.25
C GLN A 279 -11.09 21.57 24.26
N ALA A 280 -10.41 22.18 23.28
CA ALA A 280 -10.37 23.63 23.16
C ALA A 280 -11.74 24.23 22.80
N MET A 281 -12.55 23.50 22.03
CA MET A 281 -13.84 24.01 21.52
C MET A 281 -15.06 23.48 22.28
N THR A 282 -15.00 22.30 22.91
CA THR A 282 -16.14 21.63 23.56
C THR A 282 -16.11 21.64 25.10
N MET A 283 -15.49 22.65 25.71
CA MET A 283 -15.37 22.92 27.17
C MET A 283 -14.16 22.27 27.86
N LYS A 284 -13.48 23.07 28.71
CA LYS A 284 -12.33 22.69 29.54
C LYS A 284 -12.68 21.50 30.46
N GLY A 285 -12.07 20.33 30.22
CA GLY A 285 -12.03 19.23 31.21
C GLY A 285 -12.52 17.84 30.77
N ALA A 286 -12.62 17.52 29.47
CA ALA A 286 -13.12 16.21 29.04
C ALA A 286 -12.14 15.04 29.29
N ASP A 287 -12.62 14.05 30.04
CA ASP A 287 -12.06 12.71 30.27
C ASP A 287 -12.18 11.82 29.01
N LEU A 288 -11.22 10.92 28.79
CA LEU A 288 -11.11 10.00 27.64
C LEU A 288 -12.40 9.21 27.37
N GLN A 289 -13.08 8.83 28.45
CA GLN A 289 -14.32 8.06 28.39
C GLN A 289 -15.50 8.90 27.87
N ASN A 290 -15.47 10.22 28.08
CA ASN A 290 -16.43 11.16 27.53
C ASN A 290 -16.17 11.43 26.04
N ASP A 291 -14.91 11.51 25.60
CA ASP A 291 -14.55 11.71 24.18
C ASP A 291 -15.05 10.54 23.30
N LEU A 292 -14.82 9.30 23.74
CA LEU A 292 -15.29 8.11 23.01
C LEU A 292 -16.82 8.01 23.02
N THR A 293 -17.46 8.30 24.16
CA THR A 293 -18.92 8.32 24.28
C THR A 293 -19.54 9.39 23.38
N MET A 294 -18.94 10.57 23.31
CA MET A 294 -19.34 11.64 22.39
C MET A 294 -19.22 11.17 20.95
N MET A 295 -18.07 10.63 20.55
CA MET A 295 -17.86 10.15 19.19
C MET A 295 -18.85 9.06 18.80
N TRP A 296 -19.13 8.14 19.73
CA TRP A 296 -20.14 7.11 19.54
C TRP A 296 -21.54 7.69 19.33
N LYS A 297 -21.94 8.68 20.13
CA LYS A 297 -23.21 9.40 19.94
C LYS A 297 -23.30 10.09 18.58
N LEU A 298 -22.19 10.64 18.08
CA LEU A 298 -22.15 11.28 16.76
C LEU A 298 -22.28 10.27 15.63
N VAL A 299 -21.68 9.08 15.76
CA VAL A 299 -21.92 8.01 14.78
C VAL A 299 -23.39 7.56 14.77
N GLN A 300 -24.00 7.45 15.95
CA GLN A 300 -25.37 6.97 16.05
C GLN A 300 -26.41 8.01 15.61
N ASN A 301 -26.18 9.28 15.92
CA ASN A 301 -27.22 10.33 15.85
C ASN A 301 -26.75 11.64 15.18
N GLY A 302 -25.48 11.77 14.84
CA GLY A 302 -24.87 13.03 14.40
C GLY A 302 -25.14 13.40 12.95
N GLY A 303 -25.36 12.41 12.08
CA GLY A 303 -25.58 12.63 10.66
C GLY A 303 -24.42 13.38 9.97
N SER A 304 -24.77 14.19 8.97
CA SER A 304 -23.85 15.06 8.24
C SER A 304 -23.63 16.37 9.00
N PHE A 305 -22.36 16.70 9.26
CA PHE A 305 -21.93 17.97 9.81
C PHE A 305 -21.59 18.93 8.67
N THR A 306 -22.14 20.14 8.70
CA THR A 306 -21.66 21.25 7.86
C THR A 306 -20.24 21.62 8.25
N ALA A 307 -19.49 22.29 7.37
CA ALA A 307 -18.16 22.77 7.67
C ALA A 307 -18.11 23.63 8.95
N GLN A 308 -19.11 24.48 9.18
CA GLN A 308 -19.20 25.32 10.38
C GLN A 308 -19.39 24.48 11.65
N ASN A 309 -20.25 23.47 11.61
CA ASN A 309 -20.44 22.58 12.76
C ASN A 309 -19.19 21.73 13.01
N ALA A 310 -18.57 21.20 11.95
CA ALA A 310 -17.32 20.45 12.05
C ALA A 310 -16.19 21.30 12.66
N LEU A 311 -16.11 22.59 12.30
CA LEU A 311 -15.15 23.54 12.87
C LEU A 311 -15.48 23.78 14.34
N GLN A 312 -16.72 24.15 14.68
CA GLN A 312 -17.14 24.43 16.07
C GLN A 312 -16.92 23.25 17.01
N MET A 313 -17.03 22.02 16.50
CA MET A 313 -16.78 20.82 17.29
C MET A 313 -15.30 20.45 17.38
N GLY A 314 -14.42 21.06 16.57
CA GLY A 314 -12.98 20.79 16.53
C GLY A 314 -12.56 19.63 15.63
N PHE A 315 -13.47 19.12 14.79
CA PHE A 315 -13.15 18.09 13.79
C PHE A 315 -12.30 18.62 12.65
N VAL A 316 -12.46 19.89 12.31
CA VAL A 316 -11.58 20.60 11.36
C VAL A 316 -10.98 21.82 12.05
N ASP A 317 -9.86 22.31 11.53
CA ASP A 317 -9.13 23.45 12.09
C ASP A 317 -9.46 24.74 11.34
N TYR A 318 -9.73 24.63 10.03
CA TYR A 318 -10.00 25.79 9.18
C TYR A 318 -11.10 25.51 8.18
N ILE A 319 -11.85 26.58 7.87
CA ILE A 319 -12.77 26.62 6.74
C ILE A 319 -12.17 27.54 5.68
N THR A 320 -12.07 27.05 4.45
CA THR A 320 -11.47 27.77 3.32
C THR A 320 -12.34 27.68 2.09
N ASP A 321 -12.31 28.67 1.20
CA ASP A 321 -13.12 28.61 -0.02
C ASP A 321 -12.57 27.61 -1.05
N ARG A 322 -11.25 27.37 -1.01
CA ARG A 322 -10.46 26.54 -1.92
C ARG A 322 -9.22 25.99 -1.22
N SER A 323 -8.53 25.05 -1.88
CA SER A 323 -7.32 24.40 -1.37
C SER A 323 -6.21 25.42 -1.07
N PRO A 324 -5.67 25.46 0.17
CA PRO A 324 -4.49 26.27 0.49
C PRO A 324 -3.29 25.98 -0.42
N LEU A 325 -3.16 24.73 -0.89
CA LEU A 325 -2.09 24.30 -1.81
C LEU A 325 -2.08 25.10 -3.12
N ASP A 326 -3.22 25.61 -3.58
CA ASP A 326 -3.32 26.36 -4.84
C ASP A 326 -2.39 27.58 -4.85
N ALA A 327 -2.29 28.28 -3.72
CA ALA A 327 -1.43 29.45 -3.59
C ALA A 327 0.06 29.07 -3.74
N LEU A 328 0.47 27.93 -3.16
CA LEU A 328 1.83 27.43 -3.26
C LEU A 328 2.15 26.90 -4.66
N LEU A 329 1.21 26.20 -5.29
CA LEU A 329 1.36 25.73 -6.68
C LEU A 329 1.47 26.90 -7.66
N GLU A 330 0.67 27.96 -7.47
CA GLU A 330 0.73 29.15 -8.31
C GLU A 330 2.07 29.90 -8.13
N TYR A 331 2.56 30.00 -6.89
CA TYR A 331 3.88 30.55 -6.60
C TYR A 331 4.99 29.77 -7.34
N ASN A 332 5.01 28.45 -7.22
CA ASN A 332 6.03 27.59 -7.86
C ASN A 332 6.01 27.71 -9.38
N LYS A 333 4.82 27.74 -10.00
CA LYS A 333 4.65 27.92 -11.45
C LYS A 333 5.22 29.25 -11.94
N LYS A 334 5.12 30.32 -11.14
CA LYS A 334 5.66 31.64 -11.50
C LYS A 334 7.19 31.68 -11.39
N GLU A 335 7.77 31.11 -10.33
CA GLU A 335 9.24 30.98 -10.23
C GLU A 335 9.85 30.19 -11.40
N GLU A 336 9.23 29.08 -11.82
CA GLU A 336 9.74 28.31 -12.97
C GLU A 336 9.72 29.09 -14.28
N LYS A 337 8.69 29.91 -14.51
CA LYS A 337 8.56 30.73 -15.71
C LYS A 337 9.61 31.84 -15.76
N ASP A 338 9.89 32.48 -14.62
CA ASP A 338 10.91 33.52 -14.52
C ASP A 338 12.32 32.95 -14.69
N GLY A 339 12.59 31.76 -14.15
CA GLY A 339 13.85 31.04 -14.37
C GLY A 339 14.06 30.55 -15.81
N LYS A 340 12.98 30.29 -16.57
CA LYS A 340 13.04 29.92 -18.00
C LYS A 340 13.27 31.13 -18.91
N LYS A 341 12.64 32.28 -18.65
CA LYS A 341 12.85 33.52 -19.41
C LYS A 341 14.31 33.98 -19.39
N ASP A 342 14.99 33.86 -18.25
CA ASP A 342 16.40 34.25 -18.10
C ASP A 342 17.38 33.33 -18.86
N LYS A 343 16.98 32.08 -19.16
CA LYS A 343 17.78 31.16 -20.00
C LYS A 343 17.61 31.42 -21.50
N THR A 344 16.48 31.98 -21.92
CA THR A 344 16.24 32.38 -23.32
C THR A 344 16.88 33.73 -23.66
N ASP A 345 16.93 34.67 -22.70
CA ASP A 345 17.56 35.99 -22.93
C ASP A 345 19.10 35.96 -22.91
N LYS A 346 19.71 34.90 -22.35
CA LYS A 346 21.18 34.68 -22.41
C LYS A 346 21.68 34.04 -23.71
N LYS A 347 20.83 33.91 -24.73
CA LYS A 347 21.20 33.46 -26.09
C LYS A 347 20.94 34.54 -27.15
N LYS A 348 21.63 35.69 -27.06
CA LYS A 348 21.91 36.56 -28.21
C LYS A 348 23.08 37.51 -27.89
N PRO A 349 24.27 37.32 -28.49
CA PRO A 349 25.22 38.41 -28.66
C PRO A 349 24.93 39.11 -29.99
N THR A 350 24.69 40.42 -29.95
CA THR A 350 24.78 41.27 -31.15
C THR A 350 25.75 42.40 -30.86
N GLU A 351 26.72 42.53 -31.76
CA GLU A 351 27.90 43.38 -31.69
C GLU A 351 27.62 44.87 -31.94
N ALA A 352 28.61 45.69 -31.51
CA ALA A 352 28.96 47.07 -31.90
C ALA A 352 28.12 48.19 -31.24
N LYS A 353 28.69 49.18 -30.53
CA LYS A 353 29.80 50.10 -30.85
C LYS A 353 30.41 50.77 -29.59
N LYS A 354 31.62 51.31 -29.76
CA LYS A 354 32.50 52.01 -28.78
C LYS A 354 32.12 53.49 -28.55
N GLU A 355 32.69 54.02 -27.44
CA GLU A 355 32.95 55.41 -26.98
C GLU A 355 32.19 55.70 -25.66
N SER A 356 32.75 56.25 -24.57
CA SER A 356 34.05 56.84 -24.21
C SER A 356 34.14 56.92 -22.65
N GLN A 357 35.33 57.23 -22.11
CA GLN A 357 35.74 57.49 -20.70
C GLN A 357 34.68 58.13 -19.77
N LYS A 358 34.62 57.90 -18.45
CA LYS A 358 35.66 58.07 -17.40
C LYS A 358 35.19 57.48 -16.03
N ASP A 359 36.11 57.48 -15.06
CA ASP A 359 36.15 56.85 -13.74
C ASP A 359 34.93 57.04 -12.80
N ASP A 360 34.62 56.00 -11.99
CA ASP A 360 34.60 56.02 -10.49
C ASP A 360 33.82 54.83 -9.87
N ASP A 361 34.41 54.23 -8.83
CA ASP A 361 33.89 53.33 -7.79
C ASP A 361 33.01 52.11 -8.15
N ILE A 362 33.62 50.92 -8.13
CA ILE A 362 32.92 49.63 -8.07
C ILE A 362 32.83 49.14 -6.62
N GLN A 363 31.71 49.44 -5.97
CA GLN A 363 31.18 48.58 -4.90
C GLN A 363 30.63 47.29 -5.54
N SER A 364 31.32 46.17 -5.31
CA SER A 364 30.81 44.85 -5.69
C SER A 364 29.76 44.38 -4.68
N THR A 365 28.48 44.44 -5.05
CA THR A 365 27.42 43.65 -4.41
C THR A 365 27.07 42.47 -5.33
N ASP A 366 27.22 41.25 -4.80
CA ASP A 366 26.64 40.03 -5.36
C ASP A 366 25.12 40.23 -5.47
N LYS A 367 24.62 40.61 -6.64
CA LYS A 367 23.18 40.61 -6.96
C LYS A 367 22.85 39.37 -7.78
N ASN A 368 22.40 38.32 -7.12
CA ASN A 368 21.67 37.25 -7.78
C ASN A 368 20.47 36.70 -6.97
N ASP A 369 20.03 37.37 -5.91
CA ASP A 369 18.69 37.19 -5.35
C ASP A 369 17.81 38.34 -5.83
N LYS A 370 16.99 38.11 -6.87
CA LYS A 370 15.91 39.04 -7.23
C LYS A 370 14.83 38.94 -6.15
N GLN A 371 14.37 40.09 -5.65
CA GLN A 371 13.27 40.14 -4.70
C GLN A 371 11.97 39.59 -5.36
N PRO A 372 11.16 38.82 -4.62
CA PRO A 372 9.89 38.29 -5.12
C PRO A 372 8.93 39.44 -5.50
N THR A 373 8.12 39.23 -6.53
CA THR A 373 7.09 40.18 -6.97
C THR A 373 6.03 40.39 -5.88
N LYS A 374 5.31 41.53 -5.91
CA LYS A 374 4.18 41.80 -4.97
C LYS A 374 3.13 40.70 -4.95
N GLU A 375 2.88 40.09 -6.11
CA GLU A 375 1.94 38.99 -6.25
C GLU A 375 2.47 37.68 -5.64
N GLN A 376 3.77 37.37 -5.83
CA GLN A 376 4.44 36.24 -5.18
C GLN A 376 4.46 36.40 -3.65
N LEU A 377 4.71 37.61 -3.14
CA LEU A 377 4.61 37.93 -1.71
C LEU A 377 3.18 37.69 -1.19
N ARG A 378 2.15 38.13 -1.92
CA ARG A 378 0.74 37.89 -1.58
C ARG A 378 0.38 36.40 -1.56
N LEU A 379 0.83 35.61 -2.54
CA LEU A 379 0.62 34.16 -2.58
C LEU A 379 1.29 33.47 -1.39
N LYS A 380 2.52 33.90 -1.06
CA LYS A 380 3.27 33.40 0.10
C LYS A 380 2.61 33.76 1.43
N GLU A 381 2.10 34.99 1.56
CA GLU A 381 1.31 35.42 2.72
C GLU A 381 -0.02 34.65 2.85
N THR A 382 -0.68 34.34 1.74
CA THR A 382 -1.95 33.58 1.74
C THR A 382 -1.70 32.16 2.23
N TRP A 383 -0.66 31.50 1.71
CA TRP A 383 -0.20 30.21 2.20
C TRP A 383 0.17 30.27 3.69
N GLY A 384 0.99 31.25 4.09
CA GLY A 384 1.45 31.42 5.47
C GLY A 384 0.29 31.59 6.46
N ARG A 385 -0.69 32.45 6.14
CA ARG A 385 -1.90 32.67 6.95
C ARG A 385 -2.80 31.45 7.07
N GLN A 386 -2.85 30.61 6.05
CA GLN A 386 -3.72 29.43 6.03
C GLN A 386 -3.07 28.20 6.69
N THR A 387 -1.77 28.21 6.95
CA THR A 387 -1.04 27.00 7.37
C THR A 387 -0.23 27.18 8.66
N ASP A 388 -0.33 28.33 9.32
CA ASP A 388 0.52 28.77 10.42
C ASP A 388 2.04 28.66 10.09
N LEU A 389 2.36 28.71 8.79
CA LEU A 389 3.71 28.67 8.23
C LEU A 389 4.26 30.08 8.00
N GLU A 390 3.96 31.03 8.90
CA GLU A 390 4.40 32.43 8.79
C GLU A 390 5.95 32.55 8.71
N SER A 391 6.69 31.51 9.08
CA SER A 391 8.15 31.47 9.07
C SER A 391 8.79 30.48 8.06
N PHE A 392 8.09 29.96 7.06
CA PHE A 392 8.62 28.82 6.29
C PHE A 392 9.36 29.13 4.97
N SER A 393 10.51 28.48 4.87
CA SER A 393 11.50 28.43 3.77
C SER A 393 11.23 27.33 2.73
N ALA A 394 10.00 26.81 2.65
CA ALA A 394 9.61 25.84 1.62
C ALA A 394 9.45 26.56 0.29
N ASN A 395 10.26 26.17 -0.71
CA ASN A 395 10.31 26.87 -1.99
C ASN A 395 9.59 26.10 -3.10
N GLU A 396 9.23 24.82 -2.88
CA GLU A 396 8.62 23.96 -3.91
C GLU A 396 7.67 22.91 -3.31
N THR A 397 6.73 22.45 -4.14
CA THR A 397 5.92 21.23 -3.93
C THR A 397 6.56 20.08 -4.70
N VAL A 398 6.41 18.86 -4.18
CA VAL A 398 6.75 17.64 -4.92
C VAL A 398 5.58 16.67 -4.80
N THR A 399 5.09 16.17 -5.94
CA THR A 399 4.03 15.15 -5.95
C THR A 399 4.59 13.78 -5.55
N PHE A 400 3.71 12.84 -5.20
CA PHE A 400 4.07 11.46 -4.91
C PHE A 400 4.98 10.82 -5.99
N SER A 401 4.55 10.82 -7.26
CA SER A 401 5.32 10.19 -8.34
C SER A 401 6.60 10.95 -8.69
N GLU A 402 6.66 12.26 -8.50
CA GLU A 402 7.90 13.04 -8.63
C GLU A 402 8.89 12.69 -7.51
N TYR A 403 8.41 12.55 -6.28
CA TYR A 403 9.24 12.22 -5.15
C TYR A 403 9.83 10.81 -5.29
N GLN A 404 9.07 9.84 -5.77
CA GLN A 404 9.60 8.52 -6.13
C GLN A 404 10.74 8.61 -7.15
N LYS A 405 10.62 9.46 -8.18
CA LYS A 405 11.70 9.70 -9.16
C LYS A 405 12.93 10.33 -8.49
N LEU A 406 12.73 11.25 -7.53
CA LEU A 406 13.82 11.83 -6.75
C LEU A 406 14.54 10.78 -5.88
N LEU A 407 13.79 9.91 -5.19
CA LEU A 407 14.36 8.79 -4.42
C LEU A 407 15.17 7.85 -5.31
N ALA A 408 14.64 7.48 -6.49
CA ALA A 408 15.36 6.66 -7.45
C ALA A 408 16.64 7.35 -7.96
N LYS A 409 16.60 8.67 -8.17
CA LYS A 409 17.78 9.46 -8.55
C LYS A 409 18.82 9.49 -7.42
N ARG A 410 18.41 9.74 -6.18
CA ARG A 410 19.30 9.72 -5.01
C ARG A 410 19.95 8.36 -4.82
N LYS A 411 19.19 7.26 -4.94
CA LYS A 411 19.74 5.91 -4.85
C LYS A 411 20.83 5.65 -5.90
N LYS A 412 20.64 6.13 -7.13
CA LYS A 412 21.69 6.05 -8.18
C LYS A 412 22.90 6.90 -7.83
N LEU A 413 22.70 8.09 -7.26
CA LEU A 413 23.79 8.97 -6.82
C LEU A 413 24.58 8.33 -5.67
N GLU A 414 23.92 7.74 -4.67
CA GLU A 414 24.58 7.03 -3.57
C GLU A 414 25.40 5.83 -4.08
N GLN A 415 24.87 5.07 -5.04
CA GLN A 415 25.63 3.99 -5.68
C GLN A 415 26.86 4.52 -6.45
N GLN A 416 26.77 5.71 -7.04
CA GLN A 416 27.93 6.36 -7.65
C GLN A 416 28.94 6.84 -6.59
N LYS A 417 28.47 7.42 -5.49
CA LYS A 417 29.27 7.83 -4.32
C LYS A 417 30.06 6.65 -3.76
N GLU A 418 29.41 5.51 -3.56
CA GLU A 418 30.04 4.28 -3.06
C GLU A 418 31.11 3.76 -4.02
N ARG A 419 30.84 3.77 -5.33
CA ARG A 419 31.84 3.40 -6.37
C ARG A 419 33.05 4.33 -6.35
N LEU A 420 32.82 5.63 -6.17
CA LEU A 420 33.88 6.63 -6.07
C LEU A 420 34.75 6.41 -4.83
N TRP A 421 34.16 6.13 -3.67
CA TRP A 421 34.92 5.81 -2.46
C TRP A 421 35.67 4.47 -2.55
N LYS A 422 35.06 3.43 -3.14
CA LYS A 422 35.76 2.16 -3.46
C LYS A 422 36.92 2.34 -4.46
N ALA A 423 36.86 3.34 -5.32
CA ALA A 423 37.98 3.71 -6.19
C ALA A 423 39.02 4.53 -5.42
N ALA A 424 38.60 5.41 -4.51
CA ALA A 424 39.48 6.21 -3.67
C ALA A 424 40.34 5.36 -2.72
N ASP A 425 39.81 4.23 -2.24
CA ASP A 425 40.58 3.26 -1.45
C ASP A 425 41.72 2.62 -2.26
N ARG A 426 41.56 2.51 -3.59
CA ARG A 426 42.61 2.03 -4.51
C ARG A 426 43.53 3.14 -5.01
N TYR A 427 43.09 4.40 -4.96
CA TYR A 427 43.80 5.56 -5.47
C TYR A 427 43.77 6.71 -4.44
N PRO A 428 44.75 6.80 -3.52
CA PRO A 428 44.75 7.78 -2.42
C PRO A 428 44.65 9.25 -2.85
N THR A 429 45.10 9.58 -4.07
CA THR A 429 44.97 10.92 -4.66
C THR A 429 43.52 11.30 -4.94
N LEU A 430 42.67 10.33 -5.30
CA LEU A 430 41.23 10.52 -5.48
C LEU A 430 40.53 10.75 -4.13
N GLY A 431 40.93 10.01 -3.08
CA GLY A 431 40.44 10.22 -1.72
C GLY A 431 40.72 11.64 -1.21
N LYS A 432 41.95 12.13 -1.38
CA LYS A 432 42.30 13.52 -1.04
C LYS A 432 41.50 14.55 -1.83
N ALA A 433 41.21 14.28 -3.11
CA ALA A 433 40.39 15.16 -3.95
C ALA A 433 38.93 15.20 -3.49
N LEU A 434 38.35 14.06 -3.11
CA LEU A 434 37.00 13.98 -2.54
C LEU A 434 36.91 14.76 -1.22
N THR A 435 37.86 14.56 -0.29
CA THR A 435 37.90 15.30 0.97
C THR A 435 38.09 16.80 0.78
N ALA A 436 38.93 17.22 -0.15
CA ALA A 436 39.12 18.64 -0.48
C ALA A 436 37.86 19.30 -1.09
N MET A 437 36.95 18.52 -1.66
CA MET A 437 35.64 18.98 -2.15
C MET A 437 34.56 19.00 -1.05
N GLY A 438 34.92 18.68 0.20
CA GLY A 438 34.00 18.66 1.33
C GLY A 438 33.31 17.31 1.55
N TYR A 439 33.73 16.25 0.88
CA TYR A 439 33.17 14.91 1.06
C TYR A 439 33.92 14.15 2.15
N THR A 440 33.19 13.74 3.18
CA THR A 440 33.68 12.80 4.19
C THR A 440 33.34 11.38 3.76
N LYS A 441 34.27 10.44 3.99
CA LYS A 441 33.92 9.02 3.99
C LYS A 441 32.98 8.88 5.18
N ASP A 442 31.74 8.43 4.97
CA ASP A 442 30.78 8.28 6.07
C ASP A 442 31.38 7.28 7.09
N GLU A 443 31.86 7.80 8.22
CA GLU A 443 32.47 7.00 9.30
C GLU A 443 31.43 6.20 10.10
N THR A 444 30.13 6.33 9.79
CA THR A 444 29.02 5.61 10.44
C THR A 444 28.97 4.11 10.15
N THR A 445 30.00 3.54 9.51
CA THR A 445 30.20 2.07 9.41
C THR A 445 31.39 1.53 10.21
N GLN A 446 32.11 2.38 10.97
CA GLN A 446 33.19 1.94 11.86
C GLN A 446 33.24 2.75 13.16
N LYS A 447 32.34 2.43 14.09
CA LYS A 447 32.54 2.61 15.55
C LYS A 447 31.47 1.81 16.29
N GLU A 448 31.72 0.51 16.43
CA GLU A 448 31.28 -0.25 17.60
C GLU A 448 32.57 -0.67 18.32
N ASP A 449 32.52 -0.58 19.64
CA ASP A 449 33.66 -0.63 20.55
C ASP A 449 34.58 -1.84 20.31
N SER A 450 35.88 -1.57 20.35
CA SER A 450 36.90 -2.62 20.32
C SER A 450 36.79 -3.52 21.55
N PRO A 451 36.92 -4.84 21.35
CA PRO A 451 38.01 -5.51 22.00
C PRO A 451 38.97 -6.11 20.97
N SER A 452 40.23 -6.05 21.37
CA SER A 452 41.45 -6.48 20.69
C SER A 452 41.36 -7.71 19.76
N SER A 453 42.15 -7.56 18.68
CA SER A 453 42.92 -8.56 17.92
C SER A 453 42.23 -9.47 16.90
N SER A 454 42.61 -9.18 15.64
CA SER A 454 42.85 -10.08 14.49
C SER A 454 41.71 -10.97 14.02
N ASP A 455 40.96 -10.46 13.04
CA ASP A 455 40.88 -11.06 11.69
C ASP A 455 40.00 -10.18 10.79
N ASP A 456 40.64 -9.25 10.08
CA ASP A 456 39.97 -8.27 9.22
C ASP A 456 39.70 -8.89 7.83
N LYS A 457 38.50 -9.45 7.66
CA LYS A 457 37.93 -9.81 6.36
C LYS A 457 36.64 -8.99 6.11
N ASP A 458 36.79 -7.96 5.30
CA ASP A 458 35.83 -7.53 4.27
C ASP A 458 34.37 -7.31 4.72
N LYS A 459 34.03 -6.12 5.24
CA LYS A 459 32.63 -5.66 5.38
C LYS A 459 32.05 -5.30 4.00
N THR A 460 31.70 -6.31 3.21
CA THR A 460 30.78 -6.19 2.07
C THR A 460 29.33 -6.12 2.58
N ALA A 461 28.45 -5.40 1.86
CA ALA A 461 27.00 -5.36 2.13
C ALA A 461 26.45 -6.77 2.42
N SER A 462 25.66 -6.92 3.50
CA SER A 462 25.16 -8.21 3.97
C SER A 462 24.56 -9.03 2.83
N SER A 463 25.10 -10.23 2.60
CA SER A 463 24.58 -11.19 1.63
C SER A 463 23.25 -11.80 2.08
N GLU A 464 22.87 -11.61 3.35
CA GLU A 464 21.67 -12.15 3.95
C GLU A 464 20.39 -11.53 3.37
N LYS A 465 19.36 -12.34 3.27
CA LYS A 465 18.08 -11.99 2.67
C LYS A 465 16.91 -12.36 3.59
N ILE A 466 15.85 -11.58 3.49
CA ILE A 466 14.52 -11.93 3.99
C ILE A 466 13.63 -12.18 2.78
N ALA A 467 13.02 -13.36 2.67
CA ALA A 467 12.09 -13.64 1.58
C ALA A 467 10.72 -13.07 1.90
N LEU A 468 10.14 -12.30 0.97
CA LEU A 468 8.76 -11.84 1.05
C LEU A 468 7.87 -12.66 0.12
N VAL A 469 6.86 -13.33 0.68
CA VAL A 469 5.87 -14.13 -0.04
C VAL A 469 4.48 -13.52 0.16
N SER A 470 3.74 -13.29 -0.91
CA SER A 470 2.38 -12.72 -0.83
C SER A 470 1.31 -13.78 -1.15
N VAL A 471 0.33 -13.92 -0.26
CA VAL A 471 -0.84 -14.80 -0.40
C VAL A 471 -2.08 -13.94 -0.49
N ASN A 472 -2.40 -13.53 -1.72
CA ASN A 472 -3.48 -12.61 -2.03
C ASN A 472 -4.69 -13.31 -2.65
N GLY A 473 -5.89 -12.98 -2.16
CA GLY A 473 -7.16 -13.49 -2.66
C GLY A 473 -7.44 -14.93 -2.22
N ALA A 474 -8.38 -15.59 -2.88
CA ALA A 474 -8.76 -16.96 -2.55
C ALA A 474 -7.57 -17.93 -2.71
N ILE A 475 -7.44 -18.85 -1.75
CA ILE A 475 -6.45 -19.93 -1.77
C ILE A 475 -7.06 -21.13 -2.49
N ASP A 476 -6.68 -21.34 -3.74
CA ASP A 476 -7.12 -22.48 -4.54
C ASP A 476 -5.91 -23.24 -5.10
N SER A 477 -6.16 -24.35 -5.82
CA SER A 477 -5.09 -25.14 -6.43
C SER A 477 -4.29 -24.36 -7.49
N LYS A 478 -4.83 -23.26 -8.04
CA LYS A 478 -4.09 -22.37 -8.95
C LYS A 478 -3.11 -21.50 -8.17
N LYS A 479 -3.52 -20.96 -7.02
CA LYS A 479 -2.66 -20.21 -6.09
C LYS A 479 -1.55 -21.10 -5.55
N TYR A 480 -1.88 -22.30 -5.08
CA TYR A 480 -0.91 -23.27 -4.60
C TYR A 480 0.16 -23.59 -5.66
N ARG A 481 -0.24 -23.91 -6.89
CA ARG A 481 0.69 -24.21 -7.99
C ARG A 481 1.66 -23.08 -8.34
N LYS A 482 1.33 -21.82 -8.03
CA LYS A 482 2.23 -20.68 -8.21
C LYS A 482 3.23 -20.54 -7.06
N LEU A 483 2.77 -20.77 -5.83
CA LEU A 483 3.58 -20.57 -4.63
C LEU A 483 4.52 -21.74 -4.36
N ALA A 484 4.10 -22.98 -4.59
CA ALA A 484 4.90 -24.17 -4.28
C ALA A 484 6.31 -24.16 -4.92
N PRO A 485 6.51 -23.79 -6.21
CA PRO A 485 7.85 -23.63 -6.77
C PRO A 485 8.68 -22.54 -6.09
N MET A 486 8.06 -21.41 -5.71
CA MET A 486 8.75 -20.31 -5.00
C MET A 486 9.21 -20.77 -3.61
N LEU A 487 8.34 -21.45 -2.86
CA LEU A 487 8.66 -22.00 -1.54
C LEU A 487 9.77 -23.05 -1.62
N ARG A 488 9.78 -23.90 -2.66
CA ARG A 488 10.90 -24.82 -2.91
C ARG A 488 12.22 -24.09 -3.17
N LYS A 489 12.23 -22.98 -3.91
CA LYS A 489 13.45 -22.18 -4.10
C LYS A 489 13.93 -21.57 -2.78
N ILE A 490 12.99 -21.04 -1.98
CA ILE A 490 13.29 -20.48 -0.66
C ILE A 490 13.89 -21.53 0.27
N LYS A 491 13.33 -22.74 0.30
CA LYS A 491 13.79 -23.86 1.13
C LYS A 491 15.28 -24.18 0.97
N TYR A 492 15.83 -24.00 -0.23
CA TYR A 492 17.22 -24.36 -0.55
C TYR A 492 18.17 -23.16 -0.68
N ASP A 493 17.69 -21.92 -0.55
CA ASP A 493 18.56 -20.72 -0.58
C ASP A 493 19.11 -20.42 0.83
N LYS A 494 20.42 -20.63 1.01
CA LYS A 494 21.13 -20.44 2.30
C LYS A 494 21.31 -18.98 2.69
N ASP A 495 21.14 -18.05 1.76
CA ASP A 495 21.21 -16.62 2.06
C ASP A 495 19.92 -16.12 2.70
N ILE A 496 18.79 -16.84 2.50
CA ILE A 496 17.51 -16.49 3.09
C ILE A 496 17.49 -16.96 4.55
N LYS A 497 17.44 -16.00 5.47
CA LYS A 497 17.48 -16.26 6.92
C LYS A 497 16.10 -16.41 7.56
N ALA A 498 15.11 -15.73 7.00
CA ALA A 498 13.71 -15.85 7.40
C ALA A 498 12.76 -15.53 6.23
N VAL A 499 11.51 -15.95 6.38
CA VAL A 499 10.44 -15.75 5.40
C VAL A 499 9.33 -14.94 6.03
N VAL A 500 8.99 -13.81 5.43
CA VAL A 500 7.82 -13.01 5.78
C VAL A 500 6.71 -13.31 4.78
N VAL A 501 5.55 -13.76 5.26
CA VAL A 501 4.39 -14.11 4.45
C VAL A 501 3.29 -13.08 4.67
N GLN A 502 3.02 -12.25 3.67
CA GLN A 502 1.91 -11.32 3.67
C GLN A 502 0.62 -12.04 3.24
N VAL A 503 -0.37 -12.12 4.12
CA VAL A 503 -1.65 -12.79 3.84
C VAL A 503 -2.78 -11.77 3.78
N ASP A 504 -3.43 -11.68 2.61
CA ASP A 504 -4.66 -10.92 2.45
C ASP A 504 -5.67 -11.76 1.65
N SER A 505 -6.31 -12.68 2.37
CA SER A 505 -7.13 -13.78 1.88
C SER A 505 -8.33 -14.07 2.80
N PRO A 506 -9.55 -14.23 2.23
CA PRO A 506 -10.71 -14.74 2.96
C PRO A 506 -10.65 -16.26 3.23
N GLY A 507 -9.60 -16.94 2.75
CA GLY A 507 -9.45 -18.39 2.78
C GLY A 507 -9.62 -19.01 1.40
N GLY A 508 -10.09 -20.26 1.35
CA GLY A 508 -10.25 -20.98 0.10
C GLY A 508 -10.44 -22.48 0.31
N THR A 509 -9.92 -23.28 -0.62
CA THR A 509 -10.09 -24.73 -0.60
C THR A 509 -9.19 -25.38 0.46
N ILE A 510 -9.73 -26.40 1.12
CA ILE A 510 -9.08 -27.06 2.26
C ILE A 510 -7.77 -27.72 1.85
N ASP A 511 -7.76 -28.39 0.69
CA ASP A 511 -6.61 -29.09 0.13
C ASP A 511 -5.44 -28.13 -0.18
N ALA A 512 -5.73 -26.98 -0.80
CA ALA A 512 -4.73 -25.98 -1.13
C ALA A 512 -4.16 -25.31 0.14
N SER A 513 -5.02 -25.04 1.14
CA SER A 513 -4.59 -24.53 2.44
C SER A 513 -3.73 -25.53 3.21
N GLU A 514 -4.08 -26.82 3.23
CA GLU A 514 -3.25 -27.86 3.87
C GLU A 514 -1.90 -27.99 3.17
N ALA A 515 -1.88 -28.02 1.83
CA ALA A 515 -0.63 -28.13 1.09
C ALA A 515 0.31 -26.93 1.35
N LEU A 516 -0.23 -25.70 1.41
CA LEU A 516 0.56 -24.53 1.79
C LEU A 516 1.02 -24.57 3.25
N TYR A 517 0.15 -25.00 4.17
CA TYR A 517 0.51 -25.16 5.58
C TYR A 517 1.72 -26.11 5.74
N GLN A 518 1.68 -27.26 5.06
CA GLN A 518 2.79 -28.22 5.06
C GLN A 518 4.05 -27.60 4.43
N ASP A 519 3.93 -26.97 3.26
CA ASP A 519 5.07 -26.33 2.60
C ASP A 519 5.73 -25.24 3.47
N PHE A 520 4.95 -24.44 4.21
CA PHE A 520 5.49 -23.44 5.13
C PHE A 520 6.13 -24.08 6.37
N LYS A 521 5.48 -25.09 6.95
CA LYS A 521 6.00 -25.82 8.12
C LYS A 521 7.29 -26.59 7.81
N ASP A 522 7.45 -27.03 6.57
CA ASP A 522 8.61 -27.76 6.08
C ASP A 522 9.80 -26.85 5.68
N LEU A 523 9.67 -25.53 5.81
CA LEU A 523 10.78 -24.61 5.58
C LEU A 523 11.78 -24.69 6.74
N PRO A 524 13.10 -24.75 6.46
CA PRO A 524 14.12 -24.70 7.51
C PRO A 524 14.28 -23.28 8.10
N GLN A 525 13.77 -22.25 7.43
CA GLN A 525 13.78 -20.88 7.91
C GLN A 525 12.57 -20.58 8.81
N ASN A 526 12.74 -19.64 9.74
CA ASN A 526 11.61 -19.11 10.52
C ASN A 526 10.61 -18.38 9.59
N VAL A 527 9.32 -18.60 9.82
CA VAL A 527 8.22 -18.08 9.00
C VAL A 527 7.38 -17.12 9.84
N ILE A 528 7.31 -15.87 9.38
CA ILE A 528 6.62 -14.77 10.04
C ILE A 528 5.45 -14.33 9.16
N PHE A 529 4.24 -14.40 9.69
CA PHE A 529 3.05 -13.97 8.96
C PHE A 529 2.70 -12.52 9.27
N SER A 530 2.26 -11.79 8.25
CA SER A 530 1.67 -10.46 8.37
C SER A 530 0.32 -10.43 7.69
N PHE A 531 -0.73 -10.14 8.43
CA PHE A 531 -2.08 -10.05 7.87
C PHE A 531 -2.35 -8.67 7.27
N GLY A 532 -2.97 -8.66 6.09
CA GLY A 532 -3.52 -7.48 5.44
C GLY A 532 -4.92 -7.17 5.95
N ASN A 533 -5.84 -6.81 5.06
CA ASN A 533 -7.22 -6.50 5.43
C ASN A 533 -7.96 -7.74 5.95
N VAL A 534 -7.74 -8.90 5.33
CA VAL A 534 -8.39 -10.16 5.71
C VAL A 534 -7.38 -11.29 5.75
N ALA A 535 -7.37 -12.09 6.81
CA ALA A 535 -6.64 -13.35 6.87
C ALA A 535 -7.50 -14.36 7.64
N ALA A 536 -8.57 -14.82 7.00
CA ALA A 536 -9.61 -15.63 7.63
C ALA A 536 -9.67 -17.04 7.03
N SER A 537 -10.22 -18.00 7.78
CA SER A 537 -10.42 -19.39 7.34
C SER A 537 -9.10 -20.00 6.83
N GLY A 538 -9.02 -20.39 5.55
CA GLY A 538 -7.79 -20.92 4.95
C GLY A 538 -6.59 -19.98 5.02
N GLY A 539 -6.80 -18.65 5.12
CA GLY A 539 -5.74 -17.67 5.33
C GLY A 539 -5.16 -17.71 6.75
N TYR A 540 -6.02 -17.94 7.75
CA TYR A 540 -5.58 -18.19 9.13
C TYR A 540 -4.95 -19.59 9.28
N TYR A 541 -5.51 -20.58 8.59
CA TYR A 541 -5.02 -21.96 8.53
C TYR A 541 -3.52 -22.02 8.20
N ILE A 542 -3.10 -21.40 7.09
CA ILE A 542 -1.69 -21.40 6.70
C ILE A 542 -0.79 -20.64 7.69
N ALA A 543 -1.33 -19.62 8.35
CA ALA A 543 -0.57 -18.79 9.29
C ALA A 543 -0.19 -19.53 10.58
N THR A 544 -0.94 -20.58 10.93
CA THR A 544 -0.61 -21.45 12.08
C THR A 544 0.68 -22.26 11.90
N ALA A 545 1.26 -22.28 10.69
CA ALA A 545 2.58 -22.86 10.44
C ALA A 545 3.74 -21.95 10.88
N GLY A 546 3.48 -20.66 11.11
CA GLY A 546 4.53 -19.68 11.39
C GLY A 546 4.86 -19.54 12.88
N ASP A 547 6.08 -19.07 13.14
CA ASP A 547 6.60 -18.80 14.48
C ASP A 547 5.96 -17.55 15.10
N ARG A 548 5.50 -16.63 14.25
CA ARG A 548 4.92 -15.36 14.69
C ARG A 548 3.95 -14.76 13.68
N ILE A 549 2.87 -14.17 14.18
CA ILE A 549 1.78 -13.59 13.41
C ILE A 549 1.60 -12.11 13.81
N PHE A 550 1.67 -11.23 12.83
CA PHE A 550 1.35 -9.80 12.95
C PHE A 550 0.02 -9.49 12.27
N ALA A 551 -0.80 -8.62 12.87
CA ALA A 551 -2.03 -8.12 12.25
C ALA A 551 -2.30 -6.65 12.59
N SER A 552 -2.89 -5.89 11.66
CA SER A 552 -3.42 -4.56 11.99
C SER A 552 -4.64 -4.69 12.89
N LYS A 553 -4.91 -3.67 13.72
CA LYS A 553 -6.09 -3.67 14.63
C LYS A 553 -7.40 -4.02 13.91
N ASN A 554 -7.56 -3.49 12.70
CA ASN A 554 -8.75 -3.64 11.87
C ASN A 554 -8.70 -4.80 10.85
N THR A 555 -7.66 -5.65 10.89
CA THR A 555 -7.63 -6.89 10.11
C THR A 555 -8.80 -7.77 10.51
N LEU A 556 -9.48 -8.42 9.55
CA LEU A 556 -10.46 -9.47 9.83
C LEU A 556 -9.80 -10.85 9.75
N THR A 557 -9.80 -11.61 10.84
CA THR A 557 -9.16 -12.92 10.92
C THR A 557 -10.00 -13.94 11.70
N GLY A 558 -9.42 -15.08 12.04
CA GLY A 558 -10.13 -16.23 12.59
C GLY A 558 -10.94 -16.93 11.50
N SER A 559 -12.27 -16.96 11.65
CA SER A 559 -13.18 -17.80 10.89
C SER A 559 -12.76 -19.27 10.89
N ILE A 560 -12.30 -19.75 12.05
CA ILE A 560 -11.85 -21.12 12.28
C ILE A 560 -13.09 -22.01 12.24
N GLY A 561 -13.29 -22.67 11.11
CA GLY A 561 -14.50 -23.41 10.79
C GLY A 561 -14.52 -23.81 9.32
N VAL A 562 -15.28 -24.84 9.00
CA VAL A 562 -15.34 -25.46 7.67
C VAL A 562 -16.79 -25.46 7.19
N PHE A 563 -16.98 -25.30 5.89
CA PHE A 563 -18.27 -25.59 5.26
C PHE A 563 -18.05 -26.20 3.87
N ALA A 564 -19.05 -26.93 3.39
CA ALA A 564 -19.17 -27.45 2.04
C ALA A 564 -20.60 -27.20 1.54
N ILE A 565 -20.73 -26.90 0.26
CA ILE A 565 -22.02 -26.64 -0.39
C ILE A 565 -22.14 -27.59 -1.57
N ARG A 566 -23.30 -28.23 -1.70
CA ARG A 566 -23.72 -28.94 -2.90
C ARG A 566 -25.05 -28.39 -3.37
N LEU A 567 -25.12 -28.02 -4.66
CA LEU A 567 -26.37 -27.64 -5.30
C LEU A 567 -26.95 -28.86 -6.01
N ASP A 568 -28.24 -29.09 -5.77
CA ASP A 568 -29.06 -30.06 -6.47
C ASP A 568 -30.03 -29.30 -7.37
N LEU A 569 -29.83 -29.48 -8.67
CA LEU A 569 -30.55 -28.87 -9.78
C LEU A 569 -31.53 -29.85 -10.42
N SER A 570 -31.75 -31.04 -9.85
CA SER A 570 -32.68 -32.03 -10.39
C SER A 570 -34.12 -31.51 -10.40
N GLY A 571 -34.54 -30.78 -9.36
CA GLY A 571 -35.84 -30.12 -9.29
C GLY A 571 -36.00 -29.02 -10.34
N LEU A 572 -34.96 -28.19 -10.52
CA LEU A 572 -34.91 -27.19 -11.58
C LEU A 572 -35.05 -27.84 -12.96
N ALA A 573 -34.26 -28.87 -13.25
CA ALA A 573 -34.32 -29.58 -14.52
C ALA A 573 -35.72 -30.16 -14.77
N ALA A 574 -36.30 -30.82 -13.77
CA ALA A 574 -37.64 -31.39 -13.85
C ALA A 574 -38.71 -30.32 -14.13
N GLN A 575 -38.60 -29.15 -13.49
CA GLN A 575 -39.51 -28.02 -13.69
C GLN A 575 -39.53 -27.51 -15.14
N TYR A 576 -38.40 -27.59 -15.84
CA TYR A 576 -38.28 -27.19 -17.25
C TYR A 576 -38.32 -28.38 -18.23
N GLY A 577 -38.75 -29.56 -17.76
CA GLY A 577 -38.96 -30.74 -18.60
C GLY A 577 -37.69 -31.48 -19.03
N ALA A 578 -36.50 -31.10 -18.51
CA ALA A 578 -35.26 -31.81 -18.77
C ALA A 578 -35.22 -33.13 -17.98
N LYS A 579 -34.87 -34.22 -18.66
CA LYS A 579 -34.74 -35.56 -18.07
C LYS A 579 -33.33 -36.08 -18.30
N PHE A 580 -32.74 -36.64 -17.24
CA PHE A 580 -31.41 -37.23 -17.29
C PHE A 580 -31.51 -38.74 -17.05
N GLY A 581 -31.08 -39.54 -18.03
CA GLY A 581 -30.87 -40.97 -17.84
C GLY A 581 -29.51 -41.21 -17.18
N HIS A 582 -29.46 -42.08 -16.17
CA HIS A 582 -28.23 -42.38 -15.46
C HIS A 582 -27.88 -43.86 -15.60
N VAL A 583 -26.66 -44.14 -16.03
CA VAL A 583 -26.06 -45.49 -16.01
C VAL A 583 -24.79 -45.39 -15.19
N TYR A 584 -24.70 -46.19 -14.14
CA TYR A 584 -23.61 -46.16 -13.17
C TYR A 584 -23.43 -47.53 -12.53
N THR A 585 -22.21 -47.83 -12.10
CA THR A 585 -21.87 -49.08 -11.41
C THR A 585 -22.01 -48.95 -9.88
N SER A 586 -22.10 -47.73 -9.36
CA SER A 586 -22.32 -47.39 -7.96
C SER A 586 -23.02 -46.04 -7.87
N GLU A 587 -23.96 -45.88 -6.93
CA GLU A 587 -24.67 -44.61 -6.72
C GLU A 587 -23.69 -43.45 -6.42
N LEU A 588 -22.55 -43.75 -5.78
CA LEU A 588 -21.51 -42.76 -5.48
C LEU A 588 -20.83 -42.18 -6.73
N ALA A 589 -20.92 -42.84 -7.89
CA ALA A 589 -20.42 -42.29 -9.15
C ALA A 589 -21.15 -40.99 -9.56
N LEU A 590 -22.33 -40.74 -8.99
CA LEU A 590 -23.13 -39.54 -9.23
C LEU A 590 -22.90 -38.44 -8.19
N THR A 591 -21.89 -38.57 -7.31
CA THR A 591 -21.60 -37.61 -6.24
C THR A 591 -21.30 -36.19 -6.77
N ASN A 592 -20.75 -36.06 -7.97
CA ASN A 592 -20.49 -34.75 -8.57
C ASN A 592 -21.54 -34.34 -9.61
N ASN A 593 -22.62 -35.10 -9.77
CA ASN A 593 -23.70 -34.75 -10.68
C ASN A 593 -24.68 -33.81 -9.98
N ALA A 594 -24.79 -32.58 -10.48
CA ALA A 594 -25.72 -31.58 -9.96
C ALA A 594 -27.18 -31.85 -10.35
N PHE A 595 -27.44 -32.67 -11.36
CA PHE A 595 -28.80 -33.03 -11.81
C PHE A 595 -29.28 -34.36 -11.25
N TYR A 596 -28.52 -34.96 -10.34
CA TYR A 596 -28.91 -36.16 -9.60
C TYR A 596 -29.19 -35.79 -8.13
N PRO A 597 -30.32 -36.25 -7.56
CA PRO A 597 -30.66 -35.97 -6.18
C PRO A 597 -29.58 -36.40 -5.19
N VAL A 598 -29.37 -35.62 -4.13
CA VAL A 598 -28.40 -35.98 -3.08
C VAL A 598 -28.95 -37.13 -2.24
N THR A 599 -28.22 -38.26 -2.21
CA THR A 599 -28.65 -39.46 -1.49
C THR A 599 -28.20 -39.43 -0.03
N LYS A 600 -28.83 -40.23 0.84
CA LYS A 600 -28.45 -40.35 2.25
C LYS A 600 -26.97 -40.69 2.44
N GLN A 601 -26.42 -41.56 1.60
CA GLN A 601 -25.00 -41.93 1.71
C GLN A 601 -24.08 -40.77 1.30
N MET A 602 -24.46 -39.97 0.29
CA MET A 602 -23.72 -38.77 -0.10
C MET A 602 -23.73 -37.72 1.02
N HIS A 603 -24.87 -37.54 1.70
CA HIS A 603 -24.98 -36.69 2.89
C HIS A 603 -24.00 -37.11 3.99
N LEU A 604 -24.04 -38.38 4.40
CA LEU A 604 -23.17 -38.90 5.46
C LEU A 604 -21.68 -38.79 5.10
N ASN A 605 -21.32 -38.97 3.82
CA ASN A 605 -19.95 -38.81 3.37
C ASN A 605 -19.47 -37.36 3.48
N ALA A 606 -20.33 -36.39 3.12
CA ALA A 606 -20.01 -34.97 3.21
C ALA A 606 -19.89 -34.49 4.66
N GLU A 607 -20.78 -34.94 5.55
CA GLU A 607 -20.71 -34.66 6.99
C GLU A 607 -19.38 -35.15 7.59
N ARG A 608 -19.07 -36.44 7.42
CA ARG A 608 -17.81 -37.04 7.89
C ARG A 608 -16.57 -36.32 7.34
N TYR A 609 -16.63 -35.91 6.08
CA TYR A 609 -15.57 -35.12 5.47
C TYR A 609 -15.39 -33.78 6.18
N THR A 610 -16.48 -33.03 6.39
CA THR A 610 -16.42 -31.74 7.08
C THR A 610 -16.02 -31.87 8.55
N ASP A 611 -16.44 -32.92 9.26
CA ASP A 611 -16.04 -33.21 10.64
C ASP A 611 -14.53 -33.38 10.75
N ARG A 612 -13.95 -34.25 9.92
CA ARG A 612 -12.50 -34.49 9.90
C ARG A 612 -11.72 -33.22 9.57
N CYS A 613 -12.19 -32.44 8.60
CA CYS A 613 -11.54 -31.19 8.23
C CYS A 613 -11.62 -30.14 9.35
N TYR A 614 -12.74 -30.06 10.07
CA TYR A 614 -12.87 -29.15 11.21
C TYR A 614 -11.96 -29.55 12.36
N GLN A 615 -11.92 -30.85 12.69
CA GLN A 615 -11.02 -31.35 13.72
C GLN A 615 -9.57 -31.05 13.39
N ARG A 616 -9.14 -31.36 12.15
CA ARG A 616 -7.79 -31.02 11.68
C ARG A 616 -7.47 -29.53 11.83
N PHE A 617 -8.42 -28.66 11.51
CA PHE A 617 -8.21 -27.21 11.66
C PHE A 617 -8.05 -26.81 13.14
N LYS A 618 -8.86 -27.38 14.05
CA LYS A 618 -8.67 -27.15 15.49
C LYS A 618 -7.31 -27.65 15.97
N ASP A 619 -6.90 -28.85 15.56
CA ASP A 619 -5.63 -29.45 15.98
C ASP A 619 -4.43 -28.55 15.65
N ILE A 620 -4.38 -28.02 14.43
CA ILE A 620 -3.25 -27.16 14.02
C ILE A 620 -3.29 -25.78 14.69
N VAL A 621 -4.49 -25.24 14.98
CA VAL A 621 -4.61 -23.97 15.70
C VAL A 621 -4.21 -24.16 17.15
N SER A 622 -4.73 -25.20 17.82
CA SER A 622 -4.39 -25.55 19.19
C SER A 622 -2.88 -25.76 19.32
N ALA A 623 -2.27 -26.58 18.45
CA ALA A 623 -0.83 -26.82 18.46
C ALA A 623 -0.01 -25.56 18.14
N GLY A 624 -0.37 -24.83 17.09
CA GLY A 624 0.39 -23.66 16.63
C GLY A 624 0.29 -22.45 17.57
N ARG A 625 -0.79 -22.34 18.35
CA ARG A 625 -1.04 -21.22 19.27
C ARG A 625 -0.90 -21.60 20.75
N SER A 626 -0.59 -22.88 21.03
CA SER A 626 -0.58 -23.43 22.39
C SER A 626 -1.89 -23.15 23.15
N LEU A 627 -3.02 -23.30 22.45
CA LEU A 627 -4.36 -23.06 23.01
C LEU A 627 -4.99 -24.39 23.40
N ASP A 628 -5.61 -24.41 24.58
CA ASP A 628 -6.49 -25.52 24.98
C ASP A 628 -7.62 -25.72 23.96
N GLU A 629 -7.91 -26.98 23.61
CA GLU A 629 -8.85 -27.29 22.54
C GLU A 629 -10.30 -26.94 22.94
N ASP A 630 -10.68 -27.13 24.20
CA ASP A 630 -12.02 -26.78 24.69
C ASP A 630 -12.21 -25.26 24.72
N TYR A 631 -11.18 -24.52 25.12
CA TYR A 631 -11.18 -23.07 25.03
C TYR A 631 -11.29 -22.59 23.58
N LEU A 632 -10.50 -23.17 22.67
CA LEU A 632 -10.56 -22.88 21.23
C LEU A 632 -11.98 -23.13 20.69
N GLU A 633 -12.55 -24.30 20.96
CA GLU A 633 -13.88 -24.70 20.49
C GLU A 633 -14.99 -23.78 21.03
N THR A 634 -14.99 -23.51 22.33
CA THR A 634 -16.10 -22.79 22.98
C THR A 634 -16.02 -21.28 22.85
N LYS A 635 -14.81 -20.71 22.71
CA LYS A 635 -14.59 -19.25 22.72
C LYS A 635 -14.17 -18.69 21.37
N LEU A 636 -13.28 -19.35 20.64
CA LEU A 636 -12.56 -18.72 19.52
C LEU A 636 -12.92 -19.25 18.14
N ALA A 637 -13.35 -20.50 18.03
CA ALA A 637 -13.60 -21.20 16.78
C ALA A 637 -15.06 -21.07 16.31
N GLN A 638 -15.68 -22.18 15.86
CA GLN A 638 -17.09 -22.23 15.46
C GLN A 638 -17.44 -21.29 14.29
N GLY A 639 -16.43 -20.86 13.53
CA GLY A 639 -16.51 -19.93 12.40
C GLY A 639 -16.49 -18.44 12.76
N ARG A 640 -16.26 -18.06 14.02
CA ARG A 640 -16.23 -16.65 14.48
C ARG A 640 -15.17 -15.83 13.77
N VAL A 641 -15.53 -14.61 13.38
CA VAL A 641 -14.57 -13.63 12.82
C VAL A 641 -14.14 -12.68 13.93
N TRP A 642 -12.84 -12.39 13.97
CA TRP A 642 -12.22 -11.51 14.96
C TRP A 642 -11.54 -10.34 14.26
N THR A 643 -11.56 -9.15 14.88
CA THR A 643 -10.64 -8.09 14.48
C THR A 643 -9.21 -8.47 14.88
N GLY A 644 -8.19 -7.87 14.28
CA GLY A 644 -6.79 -8.14 14.64
C GLY A 644 -6.49 -7.78 16.10
N GLU A 645 -7.13 -6.73 16.62
CA GLU A 645 -7.06 -6.38 18.05
C GLU A 645 -7.67 -7.46 18.96
N GLN A 646 -8.87 -7.94 18.65
CA GLN A 646 -9.49 -9.06 19.40
C GLN A 646 -8.68 -10.35 19.28
N ALA A 647 -8.17 -10.64 18.08
CA ALA A 647 -7.35 -11.82 17.83
C ALA A 647 -6.05 -11.78 18.64
N ASN A 648 -5.44 -10.60 18.80
CA ASN A 648 -4.27 -10.43 19.65
C ASN A 648 -4.58 -10.64 21.13
N GLN A 649 -5.68 -10.04 21.62
CA GLN A 649 -6.14 -10.22 23.01
C GLN A 649 -6.45 -11.69 23.35
N ASN A 650 -6.94 -12.46 22.36
CA ASN A 650 -7.32 -13.86 22.53
C ASN A 650 -6.22 -14.87 22.16
N GLY A 651 -4.99 -14.41 21.87
CA GLY A 651 -3.85 -15.30 21.55
C GLY A 651 -3.83 -15.89 20.14
N LEU A 652 -4.76 -15.50 19.26
CA LEU A 652 -4.77 -15.91 17.85
C LEU A 652 -3.72 -15.19 17.00
N VAL A 653 -3.28 -14.00 17.44
CA VAL A 653 -2.24 -13.16 16.80
C VAL A 653 -1.23 -12.75 17.86
N ASP A 654 0.06 -12.72 17.52
CA ASP A 654 1.13 -12.42 18.49
C ASP A 654 1.33 -10.93 18.72
N GLU A 655 1.31 -10.13 17.65
CA GLU A 655 1.56 -8.69 17.73
C GLU A 655 0.66 -7.86 16.81
N LEU A 656 0.32 -6.67 17.28
CA LEU A 656 -0.31 -5.67 16.44
C LEU A 656 0.73 -4.96 15.57
N GLY A 657 0.45 -4.89 14.27
CA GLY A 657 1.30 -4.25 13.27
C GLY A 657 1.06 -4.77 11.85
N GLY A 658 1.69 -4.12 10.88
CA GLY A 658 1.61 -4.50 9.47
C GLY A 658 2.91 -5.09 8.94
N LEU A 659 3.02 -5.12 7.61
CA LEU A 659 4.13 -5.77 6.91
C LEU A 659 5.49 -5.20 7.31
N SER A 660 5.62 -3.87 7.41
CA SER A 660 6.88 -3.22 7.81
C SER A 660 7.35 -3.68 9.19
N ARG A 661 6.44 -3.92 10.14
CA ARG A 661 6.78 -4.40 11.48
C ARG A 661 7.22 -5.87 11.46
N ALA A 662 6.56 -6.70 10.67
CA ALA A 662 6.94 -8.10 10.47
C ALA A 662 8.33 -8.22 9.83
N ILE A 663 8.62 -7.40 8.81
CA ILE A 663 9.94 -7.32 8.16
C ILE A 663 11.00 -6.86 9.16
N ALA A 664 10.77 -5.76 9.88
CA ALA A 664 11.72 -5.25 10.86
C ALA A 664 11.99 -6.28 11.98
N TYR A 665 10.96 -7.00 12.43
CA TYR A 665 11.12 -8.11 13.37
C TYR A 665 12.01 -9.21 12.77
N ALA A 666 11.75 -9.63 11.53
CA ALA A 666 12.50 -10.69 10.88
C ALA A 666 13.98 -10.31 10.68
N GLN A 667 14.25 -9.07 10.25
CA GLN A 667 15.61 -8.56 10.11
C GLN A 667 16.32 -8.53 11.46
N ARG A 668 15.73 -7.89 12.48
CA ARG A 668 16.36 -7.77 13.80
C ARG A 668 16.62 -9.13 14.48
N THR A 669 15.74 -10.10 14.27
CA THR A 669 15.76 -11.36 15.03
C THR A 669 16.61 -12.45 14.37
N TYR A 670 16.61 -12.51 13.04
CA TYR A 670 17.16 -13.66 12.31
C TYR A 670 18.38 -13.33 11.45
N THR A 671 18.85 -12.08 11.43
CA THR A 671 19.98 -11.65 10.61
C THR A 671 21.03 -10.98 11.46
N THR A 672 22.28 -11.02 11.01
CA THR A 672 23.46 -10.67 11.82
C THR A 672 23.56 -9.18 12.10
N ASP A 673 23.19 -8.32 11.13
CA ASP A 673 23.31 -6.86 11.21
C ASP A 673 21.96 -6.14 11.31
N GLY A 674 20.86 -6.89 11.37
CA GLY A 674 19.51 -6.34 11.38
C GLY A 674 19.10 -5.61 10.09
N ASN A 675 19.85 -5.74 9.01
CA ASN A 675 19.67 -4.96 7.77
C ASN A 675 19.66 -5.83 6.50
N ALA A 676 19.33 -7.13 6.63
CA ALA A 676 19.22 -8.03 5.50
C ALA A 676 18.26 -7.52 4.42
N ARG A 677 18.58 -7.81 3.16
CA ARG A 677 17.81 -7.34 2.02
C ARG A 677 16.49 -8.11 1.89
N VAL A 678 15.38 -7.39 1.80
CA VAL A 678 14.08 -8.00 1.47
C VAL A 678 14.02 -8.35 -0.02
N VAL A 679 13.69 -9.59 -0.33
CA VAL A 679 13.61 -10.09 -1.70
C VAL A 679 12.28 -10.80 -1.96
N THR A 680 11.68 -10.51 -3.10
CA THR A 680 10.57 -11.32 -3.62
C THR A 680 11.16 -12.42 -4.50
N VAL A 681 10.92 -13.68 -4.14
CA VAL A 681 11.41 -14.83 -4.93
C VAL A 681 10.40 -15.14 -6.01
N THR A 682 10.74 -14.90 -7.28
CA THR A 682 9.87 -15.21 -8.42
C THR A 682 10.16 -16.58 -9.02
N ASP A 683 9.15 -17.17 -9.65
CA ASP A 683 9.38 -18.28 -10.55
C ASP A 683 9.56 -17.82 -12.00
N ASP A 684 10.82 -17.58 -12.38
CA ASP A 684 11.20 -17.16 -13.73
C ASP A 684 10.75 -18.16 -14.81
N ASP A 685 10.64 -19.44 -14.49
CA ASP A 685 10.18 -20.48 -15.42
C ASP A 685 8.67 -20.46 -15.61
N TYR A 686 7.90 -20.14 -14.57
CA TYR A 686 6.46 -19.87 -14.68
C TYR A 686 6.20 -18.63 -15.53
N MET A 687 6.97 -17.54 -15.33
CA MET A 687 6.86 -16.34 -16.15
C MET A 687 7.27 -16.59 -17.61
N LYS A 688 8.32 -17.39 -17.86
CA LYS A 688 8.67 -17.84 -19.22
C LYS A 688 7.58 -18.71 -19.85
N ARG A 689 6.95 -19.62 -19.11
CA ARG A 689 5.84 -20.45 -19.61
C ARG A 689 4.59 -19.63 -19.91
N ILE A 690 4.25 -18.67 -19.06
CA ILE A 690 3.16 -17.70 -19.34
C ILE A 690 3.50 -16.84 -20.53
N ASN A 691 4.70 -16.26 -20.61
CA ASN A 691 5.10 -15.44 -21.74
C ASN A 691 5.11 -16.25 -23.04
N LYS A 692 5.50 -17.53 -22.98
CA LYS A 692 5.42 -18.46 -24.12
C LYS A 692 3.97 -18.77 -24.50
N LEU A 693 3.07 -18.95 -23.53
CA LEU A 693 1.64 -19.15 -23.77
C LEU A 693 0.99 -17.89 -24.37
N LEU A 694 1.28 -16.72 -23.79
CA LEU A 694 0.80 -15.41 -24.23
C LEU A 694 1.34 -15.04 -25.62
N SER A 695 2.61 -15.33 -25.91
CA SER A 695 3.18 -15.14 -27.25
C SER A 695 2.61 -16.12 -28.27
N SER A 696 2.29 -17.35 -27.86
CA SER A 696 1.63 -18.33 -28.73
C SER A 696 0.15 -18.02 -28.97
N SER A 697 -0.52 -17.36 -28.03
CA SER A 697 -1.89 -16.86 -28.22
C SER A 697 -1.92 -15.54 -28.98
N ALA A 698 -0.88 -14.69 -28.88
CA ALA A 698 -0.77 -13.47 -29.68
C ALA A 698 -0.65 -13.75 -31.19
N SER A 699 -0.09 -14.90 -31.59
CA SER A 699 -0.09 -15.35 -32.99
C SER A 699 -1.43 -15.94 -33.47
N VAL A 700 -2.33 -16.32 -32.55
CA VAL A 700 -3.66 -16.89 -32.88
C VAL A 700 -4.77 -15.84 -32.74
N TRP A 701 -4.58 -14.81 -31.91
CA TRP A 701 -5.56 -13.73 -31.68
C TRP A 701 -5.45 -12.57 -32.67
N ALA A 702 -4.38 -12.51 -33.47
CA ALA A 702 -4.23 -11.51 -34.53
C ALA A 702 -5.12 -11.78 -35.76
N SER A 703 -5.83 -12.92 -35.84
CA SER A 703 -6.71 -13.26 -36.97
C SER A 703 -8.22 -13.21 -36.68
N GLU A 704 -8.66 -12.93 -35.45
CA GLU A 704 -10.11 -12.98 -35.10
C GLU A 704 -10.69 -11.74 -34.38
N THR A 705 -9.93 -10.67 -34.15
CA THR A 705 -10.47 -9.42 -33.58
C THR A 705 -10.93 -8.42 -34.65
N THR A 706 -12.00 -8.77 -35.36
CA THR A 706 -12.94 -7.80 -35.95
C THR A 706 -14.37 -8.31 -35.81
N SER A 707 -14.90 -8.39 -34.58
CA SER A 707 -16.34 -8.21 -34.29
C SER A 707 -16.64 -8.32 -32.79
N SER A 708 -17.58 -7.48 -32.33
CA SER A 708 -18.21 -7.44 -31.01
C SER A 708 -17.43 -6.80 -29.83
N ALA A 709 -17.27 -5.48 -29.94
CA ALA A 709 -17.23 -4.61 -28.77
C ALA A 709 -18.62 -3.97 -28.57
N SER A 710 -19.41 -4.44 -27.60
CA SER A 710 -20.44 -3.65 -26.91
C SER A 710 -21.08 -4.41 -25.75
N ASN A 711 -21.42 -3.65 -24.71
CA ASN A 711 -22.23 -3.95 -23.51
C ASN A 711 -21.47 -4.34 -22.24
N GLY A 712 -21.11 -3.31 -21.48
CA GLY A 712 -20.75 -3.38 -20.08
C GLY A 712 -21.96 -3.25 -19.17
N MET A 713 -22.12 -4.22 -18.26
CA MET A 713 -22.73 -4.06 -16.94
C MET A 713 -21.96 -4.96 -15.98
N ASN A 714 -21.22 -4.37 -15.05
CA ASN A 714 -20.47 -5.07 -14.00
C ASN A 714 -21.38 -5.28 -12.78
N PHE A 715 -21.76 -6.52 -12.51
CA PHE A 715 -22.18 -6.98 -11.19
C PHE A 715 -21.08 -7.87 -10.59
N PRO A 716 -20.72 -7.73 -9.30
CA PRO A 716 -19.75 -8.62 -8.66
C PRO A 716 -20.39 -10.01 -8.50
N ALA A 717 -19.93 -10.97 -9.28
CA ALA A 717 -20.36 -12.36 -9.18
C ALA A 717 -19.79 -13.03 -7.91
N PRO A 718 -20.59 -13.80 -7.15
CA PRO A 718 -20.05 -14.67 -6.11
C PRO A 718 -19.21 -15.77 -6.75
N VAL A 719 -17.98 -15.94 -6.24
CA VAL A 719 -17.04 -16.98 -6.69
C VAL A 719 -17.57 -18.34 -6.24
N PHE A 720 -18.14 -19.11 -7.18
CA PHE A 720 -18.45 -20.52 -6.99
C PHE A 720 -17.23 -21.38 -7.36
N PRO A 721 -16.68 -22.21 -6.46
CA PRO A 721 -15.72 -23.23 -6.85
C PRO A 721 -16.49 -24.45 -7.38
N GLY A 722 -16.49 -24.61 -8.70
CA GLY A 722 -16.91 -25.85 -9.35
C GLY A 722 -15.98 -26.12 -10.52
N GLN A 723 -15.09 -27.13 -10.39
CA GLN A 723 -14.44 -27.71 -11.56
C GLN A 723 -15.20 -28.97 -12.00
N PHE A 724 -15.23 -29.14 -13.33
CA PHE A 724 -15.70 -30.26 -14.13
C PHE A 724 -17.18 -30.24 -14.57
N LEU A 725 -17.49 -29.38 -15.54
CA LEU A 725 -18.33 -29.76 -16.67
C LEU A 725 -17.40 -30.29 -17.78
N PRO A 726 -17.53 -31.54 -18.25
CA PRO A 726 -16.83 -31.99 -19.45
C PRO A 726 -17.38 -31.23 -20.66
N SER A 727 -16.51 -30.53 -21.36
CA SER A 727 -16.79 -29.93 -22.67
C SER A 727 -17.10 -31.01 -23.70
N MET A 728 -18.37 -31.18 -24.06
CA MET A 728 -18.77 -31.85 -25.30
C MET A 728 -19.93 -31.10 -25.95
N ILE A 729 -19.62 -30.03 -26.68
CA ILE A 729 -20.39 -29.59 -27.84
C ILE A 729 -19.37 -29.17 -28.91
N PRO A 730 -19.29 -29.86 -30.06
CA PRO A 730 -18.49 -29.36 -31.18
C PRO A 730 -19.18 -28.13 -31.78
N ASN A 731 -18.43 -27.05 -31.95
CA ASN A 731 -18.85 -25.89 -32.74
C ASN A 731 -19.14 -26.31 -34.19
N LYS A 732 -20.42 -26.56 -34.52
CA LYS A 732 -20.95 -26.43 -35.87
C LYS A 732 -22.36 -25.84 -35.82
N ALA A 733 -22.44 -24.60 -36.30
CA ALA A 733 -23.59 -23.96 -36.96
C ALA A 733 -24.99 -24.17 -36.35
N PHE A 734 -25.45 -23.19 -35.58
CA PHE A 734 -26.84 -22.76 -35.60
C PHE A 734 -26.86 -21.22 -35.68
N GLY A 735 -26.97 -20.72 -36.91
CA GLY A 735 -27.31 -19.33 -37.15
C GLY A 735 -28.81 -19.16 -36.91
N VAL A 736 -29.18 -18.45 -35.85
CA VAL A 736 -30.53 -17.87 -35.74
C VAL A 736 -30.45 -16.50 -36.40
N TYR A 737 -31.06 -16.39 -37.59
CA TYR A 737 -31.29 -15.10 -38.23
C TYR A 737 -32.27 -14.30 -37.37
N LEU A 738 -31.78 -13.25 -36.70
CA LEU A 738 -32.62 -12.14 -36.27
C LEU A 738 -32.75 -11.19 -37.46
N THR A 739 -33.86 -11.28 -38.19
CA THR A 739 -34.25 -10.23 -39.12
C THR A 739 -34.64 -9.00 -38.30
N THR A 740 -33.88 -7.94 -38.48
CA THR A 740 -34.20 -6.58 -38.06
C THR A 740 -35.46 -6.11 -38.79
N ASP A 741 -36.53 -5.84 -38.05
CA ASP A 741 -37.53 -4.88 -38.49
C ASP A 741 -37.92 -4.01 -37.28
N GLU A 742 -37.24 -2.88 -37.17
CA GLU A 742 -37.62 -1.76 -36.32
C GLU A 742 -38.80 -1.04 -37.00
N ASN A 743 -40.04 -1.20 -36.50
CA ASN A 743 -41.07 -0.13 -36.45
C ASN A 743 -42.52 -0.54 -36.06
N THR A 744 -42.79 -1.61 -35.30
CA THR A 744 -44.20 -1.88 -34.91
C THR A 744 -44.41 -2.60 -33.57
N ALA A 745 -43.85 -2.10 -32.48
CA ALA A 745 -44.25 -2.57 -31.13
C ALA A 745 -44.07 -1.55 -29.99
N ILE A 746 -44.01 -0.25 -30.29
CA ILE A 746 -44.12 0.83 -29.29
C ILE A 746 -45.48 1.50 -29.49
N GLN A 747 -46.58 0.79 -29.22
CA GLN A 747 -47.92 1.39 -29.04
C GLN A 747 -48.91 0.57 -28.18
N HIS A 748 -48.50 -0.52 -27.50
CA HIS A 748 -49.47 -1.37 -26.78
C HIS A 748 -49.14 -1.77 -25.34
N LEU A 749 -48.40 -0.95 -24.56
CA LEU A 749 -48.17 -1.21 -23.13
C LEU A 749 -48.35 0.04 -22.24
N MET A 750 -49.34 0.87 -22.58
CA MET A 750 -49.85 1.97 -21.74
C MET A 750 -51.38 1.89 -21.68
N GLN A 751 -51.91 0.80 -21.11
CA GLN A 751 -53.28 0.70 -20.56
C GLN A 751 -53.40 -0.66 -19.89
N ASP A 752 -53.15 -0.71 -18.58
CA ASP A 752 -54.19 -1.09 -17.62
C ASP A 752 -53.66 -0.93 -16.20
N LYS A 753 -54.21 0.10 -15.56
CA LYS A 753 -54.35 0.20 -14.11
C LYS A 753 -55.69 -0.44 -13.78
N GLU A 754 -55.68 -1.44 -12.91
CA GLU A 754 -56.58 -1.57 -11.75
C GLU A 754 -55.91 -2.43 -10.69
#